data_AF-A0A7S8EC62-F1
#
_entry.id   AF-A0A7S8EC62-F1
#
_cell.length_a   1.000
_cell.length_b   1.000
_cell.length_c   1.000
_cell.angle_alpha   90.00
_cell.angle_beta   90.00
_cell.angle_gamma   90.00
#
_symmetry.space_group_name_H-M   'P 1'
#
loop_
_entity.id
_entity.type
_entity.pdbx_description
1 polymer ?
#
loop_
_entity_poly.entity_id
_entity_poly.type
_entity_poly.pdbx_seq_one_letter_code
_entity_poly.pdbx_strand_id
1 'polypeptide(L)'
;MKRYLLSCLLLGILTFGISGPGVGAQDDLVQGVQRFEGTIDSEDGVYYDVFGLRAGQTIYAYAQGLDLDTYLAVGDYDFSEILNYDDDSGNETDAAVSYEITEDGDYAIWIAGFDESEIGDYILFIGVDAPEVLTGEAEPTGDTIAERYTGDLLPEDADETEEAEQTATDQDGLVQGVQHFEGSVESEEGVYYDLYGLKAGQTIYAYALGFDEFDTYLILGDINFDEQLTFDDDSGEATDAALSYELTEDGDYSIWIAGYDEEARGDYLLMLGVDAPEVLSGNAEPTGDEIAVLYTGEAISNNPDNIALDPDIPTEPLKGVEHFEGAVEDDDGVYYDMFGLRAGQTVYIYAVGYDDFDPYVAIGDIDFNEVLAFDDDGGEGTNAALSYEIPADGDYSIWIVGYEEGNFGDYLLMLGVDAPEVMTGEAEPTGDEIAELYSVAIEVTDCSVLQERPELSGAVETYETGPFLVHYTLEGSDKTTRKVVDELVAALDSTWNYYIVQENWPEPPRDCGEGGDDRFDVYVMEILESEELLGFAQPEGLVGDNPSSELVETYAAYSYLVIDNDFNGIENGISLMRTTVAHEFMHSLQFGFDINETFGSLYESSAVWMETQVFPDDQDATPYVSDYYSLPDLCMGYEQDEFRYYSEWLLIDSLVQDYGPQIIREMWEYLATEEGLPGFYSYLEQLGTTPQEVEERLAVRNLLRRYDLASEFDAELYIEGIILEPGTVQPAATGVQQLGADYVRISQPGRYALSANDPDLNLVVVGIYDDGTADVFELGDNGVVDTNAYRYAYLILINTRAHMDLSECADIDWELTVAETADEPVASTGEVWDATQFIVSEVLIASDEDRNIDPVSVKDQRRG
;
A
#
# COMPACT_ATOMS: atom_id res chain seq x y z
N MET A 1 -4.59 -10.37 -3.07
CA MET A 1 -5.59 -11.46 -3.22
C MET A 1 -4.96 -12.61 -4.03
N LYS A 2 -4.57 -13.73 -3.40
CA LYS A 2 -4.04 -14.94 -4.06
C LYS A 2 -5.09 -16.06 -4.00
N ARG A 3 -5.51 -16.63 -5.15
CA ARG A 3 -5.64 -18.09 -5.45
C ARG A 3 -6.57 -18.41 -6.64
N TYR A 4 -6.24 -19.53 -7.31
CA TYR A 4 -6.95 -20.38 -8.30
C TYR A 4 -6.60 -20.11 -9.80
N LEU A 5 -6.29 -21.09 -10.69
CA LEU A 5 -6.44 -22.55 -10.70
C LEU A 5 -5.58 -23.24 -11.80
N LEU A 6 -5.18 -24.49 -11.54
CA LEU A 6 -4.27 -25.41 -12.25
C LEU A 6 -4.82 -26.13 -13.53
N SER A 7 -3.88 -26.65 -14.36
CA SER A 7 -3.87 -27.92 -15.16
C SER A 7 -4.15 -27.96 -16.69
N CYS A 8 -3.15 -28.42 -17.49
CA CYS A 8 -3.19 -29.65 -18.32
C CYS A 8 -1.88 -30.00 -19.10
N LEU A 9 -1.36 -31.22 -18.88
CA LEU A 9 -0.26 -31.94 -19.58
C LEU A 9 -0.56 -32.36 -21.05
N LEU A 10 0.46 -32.46 -21.94
CA LEU A 10 0.72 -33.67 -22.80
C LEU A 10 2.01 -33.66 -23.71
N LEU A 11 2.93 -34.59 -23.39
CA LEU A 11 3.96 -35.35 -24.16
C LEU A 11 4.37 -35.01 -25.62
N GLY A 12 5.70 -35.06 -25.88
CA GLY A 12 6.30 -35.37 -27.18
C GLY A 12 7.81 -35.69 -27.21
N ILE A 13 8.20 -36.97 -27.18
CA ILE A 13 9.58 -37.49 -27.31
C ILE A 13 10.09 -37.46 -28.77
N LEU A 14 11.37 -37.10 -29.00
CA LEU A 14 12.17 -37.61 -30.14
C LEU A 14 13.70 -37.54 -29.91
N THR A 15 14.37 -38.68 -30.11
CA THR A 15 15.83 -38.89 -29.93
C THR A 15 16.62 -39.00 -31.25
N PHE A 16 17.91 -38.62 -31.16
CA PHE A 16 19.15 -39.21 -31.74
C PHE A 16 20.06 -38.34 -32.63
N GLY A 17 21.34 -38.18 -32.22
CA GLY A 17 22.48 -38.59 -33.07
C GLY A 17 23.78 -37.75 -33.16
N ILE A 18 24.62 -37.81 -32.11
CA ILE A 18 26.11 -37.76 -31.97
C ILE A 18 27.01 -37.62 -33.24
N SER A 19 27.99 -36.69 -33.20
CA SER A 19 29.44 -36.96 -33.43
C SER A 19 30.38 -35.75 -33.16
N GLY A 20 31.31 -35.88 -32.20
CA GLY A 20 32.50 -35.00 -32.01
C GLY A 20 33.69 -35.33 -32.94
N PRO A 21 34.96 -34.93 -32.68
CA PRO A 21 35.51 -34.30 -31.46
C PRO A 21 36.39 -33.04 -31.70
N GLY A 22 36.56 -32.23 -30.66
CA GLY A 22 37.59 -31.19 -30.57
C GLY A 22 38.03 -31.05 -29.12
N VAL A 23 39.17 -31.66 -28.77
CA VAL A 23 39.79 -31.61 -27.44
C VAL A 23 40.44 -30.24 -27.20
N GLY A 24 40.06 -29.58 -26.11
CA GLY A 24 40.76 -28.44 -25.53
C GLY A 24 40.09 -27.99 -24.23
N ALA A 25 40.82 -28.15 -23.12
CA ALA A 25 40.45 -27.88 -21.71
C ALA A 25 39.33 -28.78 -21.16
N GLN A 26 39.72 -29.73 -20.30
CA GLN A 26 38.78 -30.45 -19.44
C GLN A 26 38.65 -29.54 -18.22
N ASP A 27 37.62 -28.69 -18.22
CA ASP A 27 37.05 -28.23 -16.97
C ASP A 27 36.36 -29.46 -16.35
N ASP A 28 36.62 -29.72 -15.07
CA ASP A 28 35.99 -30.82 -14.35
C ASP A 28 34.49 -30.51 -14.22
N LEU A 29 33.68 -31.08 -15.12
CA LEU A 29 32.22 -31.01 -15.03
C LEU A 29 31.76 -31.84 -13.84
N VAL A 30 30.85 -31.30 -13.04
CA VAL A 30 30.19 -32.00 -11.93
C VAL A 30 29.36 -33.15 -12.52
N GLN A 31 29.71 -34.39 -12.18
CA GLN A 31 29.03 -35.61 -12.66
C GLN A 31 29.09 -36.68 -11.57
N GLY A 32 27.98 -37.34 -11.28
CA GLY A 32 27.94 -38.36 -10.24
C GLY A 32 26.54 -38.66 -9.72
N VAL A 33 26.48 -39.48 -8.68
CA VAL A 33 25.25 -39.79 -7.93
C VAL A 33 25.56 -39.68 -6.43
N GLN A 34 24.72 -38.96 -5.71
CA GLN A 34 24.78 -38.80 -4.26
C GLN A 34 23.44 -39.18 -3.63
N ARG A 35 23.50 -39.72 -2.41
CA ARG A 35 22.35 -40.22 -1.66
C ARG A 35 22.27 -39.55 -0.30
N PHE A 36 21.08 -39.11 0.06
CA PHE A 36 20.74 -38.52 1.34
C PHE A 36 19.65 -39.33 2.05
N GLU A 37 19.67 -39.28 3.37
CA GLU A 37 18.58 -39.73 4.24
C GLU A 37 18.19 -38.52 5.08
N GLY A 38 16.90 -38.23 5.17
CA GLY A 38 16.39 -37.05 5.89
C GLY A 38 14.97 -37.27 6.39
N THR A 39 14.43 -36.26 7.07
CA THR A 39 13.05 -36.22 7.57
C THR A 39 12.47 -34.88 7.17
N ILE A 40 11.25 -34.88 6.64
CA ILE A 40 10.40 -33.70 6.49
C ILE A 40 9.59 -33.59 7.78
N ASP A 41 9.76 -32.51 8.54
CA ASP A 41 9.16 -32.29 9.86
C ASP A 41 8.30 -31.02 9.97
N SER A 42 8.32 -30.15 8.96
CA SER A 42 7.40 -29.03 8.74
C SER A 42 6.89 -29.01 7.29
N GLU A 43 5.97 -28.09 7.00
CA GLU A 43 5.43 -27.87 5.64
C GLU A 43 6.43 -27.23 4.66
N ASP A 44 7.56 -26.71 5.17
CA ASP A 44 8.58 -26.01 4.38
C ASP A 44 9.47 -26.97 3.55
N GLY A 45 9.38 -28.27 3.79
CA GLY A 45 10.18 -29.29 3.10
C GLY A 45 11.69 -29.19 3.40
N VAL A 46 12.53 -29.72 2.52
CA VAL A 46 14.00 -29.70 2.68
C VAL A 46 14.67 -29.35 1.36
N TYR A 47 15.68 -28.47 1.41
CA TYR A 47 16.42 -28.01 0.24
C TYR A 47 17.81 -28.66 0.14
N TYR A 48 18.27 -28.83 -1.09
CA TYR A 48 19.58 -29.34 -1.46
C TYR A 48 20.17 -28.54 -2.60
N ASP A 49 21.36 -28.01 -2.40
CA ASP A 49 22.06 -27.21 -3.40
C ASP A 49 22.95 -28.11 -4.26
N VAL A 50 22.92 -27.90 -5.56
CA VAL A 50 23.70 -28.62 -6.58
C VAL A 50 24.60 -27.61 -7.28
N PHE A 51 25.88 -27.64 -6.94
CA PHE A 51 26.84 -26.63 -7.39
C PHE A 51 27.53 -26.99 -8.72
N GLY A 52 27.96 -25.97 -9.46
CA GLY A 52 28.90 -26.03 -10.56
C GLY A 52 28.37 -26.67 -11.84
N LEU A 53 27.06 -26.56 -12.12
CA LEU A 53 26.45 -27.13 -13.32
C LEU A 53 26.68 -26.26 -14.56
N ARG A 54 26.66 -26.90 -15.72
CA ARG A 54 26.78 -26.21 -17.02
C ARG A 54 25.60 -26.49 -17.93
N ALA A 55 25.30 -25.51 -18.78
CA ALA A 55 24.31 -25.62 -19.84
C ALA A 55 24.53 -26.90 -20.68
N GLY A 56 23.49 -27.72 -20.76
CA GLY A 56 23.46 -29.01 -21.42
C GLY A 56 23.79 -30.23 -20.54
N GLN A 57 24.10 -30.04 -19.25
CA GLN A 57 24.07 -31.12 -18.25
C GLN A 57 22.64 -31.40 -17.81
N THR A 58 22.37 -32.54 -17.17
CA THR A 58 21.02 -32.88 -16.70
C THR A 58 21.02 -33.33 -15.24
N ILE A 59 20.22 -32.69 -14.41
CA ILE A 59 19.91 -33.14 -13.04
C ILE A 59 18.87 -34.27 -13.14
N TYR A 60 19.08 -35.33 -12.37
CA TYR A 60 18.12 -36.41 -12.11
C TYR A 60 17.97 -36.55 -10.60
N ALA A 61 16.74 -36.49 -10.09
CA ALA A 61 16.43 -36.70 -8.67
C ALA A 61 15.34 -37.76 -8.49
N TYR A 62 15.48 -38.58 -7.46
CA TYR A 62 14.50 -39.59 -7.06
C TYR A 62 14.35 -39.58 -5.54
N ALA A 63 13.14 -39.32 -5.06
CA ALA A 63 12.79 -39.32 -3.65
C ALA A 63 11.97 -40.58 -3.33
N GLN A 64 12.44 -41.35 -2.36
CA GLN A 64 11.69 -42.46 -1.79
C GLN A 64 11.09 -42.05 -0.45
N GLY A 65 9.76 -42.05 -0.37
CA GLY A 65 9.04 -41.87 0.89
C GLY A 65 9.06 -43.16 1.70
N LEU A 66 9.54 -43.12 2.95
CA LEU A 66 9.46 -44.30 3.82
C LEU A 66 8.07 -44.46 4.45
N ASP A 67 7.45 -43.32 4.83
CA ASP A 67 6.13 -43.23 5.46
C ASP A 67 5.29 -42.03 4.93
N LEU A 68 5.67 -41.41 3.80
CA LEU A 68 4.99 -40.26 3.17
C LEU A 68 4.89 -40.39 1.64
N ASP A 69 3.97 -39.65 1.01
CA ASP A 69 3.93 -39.44 -0.44
C ASP A 69 4.83 -38.25 -0.80
N THR A 70 5.90 -38.48 -1.56
CA THR A 70 6.94 -37.46 -1.76
C THR A 70 6.63 -36.55 -2.95
N TYR A 71 6.99 -35.28 -2.84
CA TYR A 71 7.02 -34.30 -3.92
C TYR A 71 8.45 -33.81 -4.14
N LEU A 72 8.91 -33.72 -5.39
CA LEU A 72 10.21 -33.17 -5.76
C LEU A 72 10.07 -32.02 -6.74
N ALA A 73 10.84 -30.97 -6.53
CA ALA A 73 11.02 -29.89 -7.49
C ALA A 73 12.51 -29.53 -7.65
N VAL A 74 12.87 -29.13 -8.86
CA VAL A 74 14.15 -28.52 -9.22
C VAL A 74 13.86 -27.06 -9.53
N GLY A 75 14.57 -26.17 -8.84
CA GLY A 75 14.51 -24.72 -9.06
C GLY A 75 15.85 -24.17 -9.52
N ASP A 76 15.89 -22.88 -9.80
CA ASP A 76 17.11 -22.09 -9.74
C ASP A 76 17.73 -22.10 -8.33
N TYR A 77 18.90 -21.49 -8.16
CA TYR A 77 19.69 -21.64 -6.93
C TYR A 77 18.97 -21.11 -5.68
N ASP A 78 18.25 -19.99 -5.81
CA ASP A 78 17.44 -19.37 -4.76
C ASP A 78 16.00 -19.88 -4.73
N PHE A 79 15.65 -20.82 -5.63
CA PHE A 79 14.32 -21.40 -5.78
C PHE A 79 13.21 -20.36 -6.09
N SER A 80 13.58 -19.21 -6.67
CA SER A 80 12.63 -18.18 -7.12
C SER A 80 11.75 -18.66 -8.28
N GLU A 81 12.26 -19.58 -9.09
CA GLU A 81 11.53 -20.24 -10.18
C GLU A 81 11.60 -21.78 -10.08
N ILE A 82 10.44 -22.45 -10.08
CA ILE A 82 10.38 -23.92 -10.21
C ILE A 82 10.55 -24.31 -11.68
N LEU A 83 11.71 -24.86 -12.00
CA LEU A 83 12.09 -25.24 -13.37
C LEU A 83 11.47 -26.57 -13.80
N ASN A 84 11.32 -27.53 -12.88
CA ASN A 84 10.58 -28.77 -13.11
C ASN A 84 10.19 -29.45 -11.79
N TYR A 85 9.10 -30.22 -11.76
CA TYR A 85 8.66 -30.94 -10.57
C TYR A 85 7.97 -32.28 -10.91
N ASP A 86 7.86 -33.14 -9.92
CA ASP A 86 7.17 -34.43 -10.00
C ASP A 86 6.75 -34.94 -8.60
N ASP A 87 5.65 -35.68 -8.52
CA ASP A 87 5.07 -36.25 -7.30
C ASP A 87 4.94 -37.79 -7.34
N ASP A 88 4.57 -38.40 -8.47
CA ASP A 88 4.26 -39.84 -8.51
C ASP A 88 4.94 -40.65 -9.64
N SER A 89 5.92 -40.09 -10.36
CA SER A 89 6.56 -40.79 -11.48
C SER A 89 7.58 -41.87 -11.06
N GLY A 90 7.79 -42.09 -9.76
CA GLY A 90 8.59 -43.17 -9.18
C GLY A 90 7.83 -44.49 -8.97
N ASN A 91 8.18 -45.26 -7.93
CA ASN A 91 7.43 -46.46 -7.52
C ASN A 91 6.38 -46.11 -6.46
N GLU A 92 5.10 -46.37 -6.76
CA GLU A 92 3.98 -46.15 -5.83
C GLU A 92 3.73 -44.66 -5.53
N THR A 93 4.34 -44.09 -4.50
CA THR A 93 4.16 -42.72 -3.96
C THR A 93 5.50 -41.97 -3.86
N ASP A 94 6.44 -42.36 -4.74
CA ASP A 94 7.80 -41.83 -4.82
C ASP A 94 7.88 -40.85 -5.99
N ALA A 95 8.54 -39.71 -5.81
CA ALA A 95 8.75 -38.69 -6.84
C ALA A 95 10.05 -38.92 -7.62
N ALA A 96 10.04 -38.63 -8.93
CA ALA A 96 11.22 -38.73 -9.79
C ALA A 96 11.22 -37.64 -10.88
N VAL A 97 12.14 -36.68 -10.78
CA VAL A 97 12.23 -35.53 -11.68
C VAL A 97 13.58 -35.48 -12.41
N SER A 98 13.58 -34.94 -13.63
CA SER A 98 14.83 -34.62 -14.35
C SER A 98 14.72 -33.27 -15.06
N TYR A 99 15.80 -32.50 -15.05
CA TYR A 99 15.88 -31.19 -15.69
C TYR A 99 17.17 -31.01 -16.48
N GLU A 100 17.07 -30.59 -17.75
CA GLU A 100 18.25 -30.25 -18.57
C GLU A 100 18.61 -28.78 -18.32
N ILE A 101 19.83 -28.57 -17.84
CA ILE A 101 20.35 -27.28 -17.42
C ILE A 101 20.48 -26.37 -18.64
N THR A 102 19.84 -25.21 -18.58
CA THR A 102 19.79 -24.23 -19.68
C THR A 102 20.92 -23.21 -19.59
N GLU A 103 21.42 -22.92 -18.39
CA GLU A 103 22.43 -21.91 -18.11
C GLU A 103 23.54 -22.45 -17.18
N ASP A 104 24.74 -21.87 -17.22
CA ASP A 104 25.82 -22.27 -16.32
C ASP A 104 25.54 -21.67 -14.93
N GLY A 105 25.56 -22.48 -13.86
CA GLY A 105 25.23 -21.99 -12.52
C GLY A 105 24.98 -23.11 -11.51
N ASP A 106 24.61 -22.68 -10.31
CA ASP A 106 24.16 -23.55 -9.22
C ASP A 106 22.64 -23.68 -9.27
N TYR A 107 22.09 -24.77 -8.74
CA TYR A 107 20.65 -25.07 -8.80
C TYR A 107 20.22 -25.75 -7.52
N ALA A 108 18.97 -25.62 -7.12
CA ALA A 108 18.46 -26.24 -5.91
C ALA A 108 17.41 -27.33 -6.20
N ILE A 109 17.32 -28.29 -5.28
CA ILE A 109 16.33 -29.37 -5.27
C ILE A 109 15.57 -29.30 -3.96
N TRP A 110 14.25 -29.16 -4.07
CA TRP A 110 13.33 -29.16 -2.95
C TRP A 110 12.59 -30.50 -2.86
N ILE A 111 12.49 -31.04 -1.65
CA ILE A 111 11.70 -32.23 -1.34
C ILE A 111 10.69 -31.93 -0.24
N ALA A 112 9.44 -32.30 -0.46
CA ALA A 112 8.33 -32.13 0.48
C ALA A 112 7.38 -33.34 0.47
N GLY A 113 6.38 -33.33 1.36
CA GLY A 113 5.22 -34.20 1.25
C GLY A 113 4.27 -33.68 0.17
N PHE A 114 3.54 -34.57 -0.51
CA PHE A 114 2.57 -34.18 -1.54
C PHE A 114 1.39 -33.36 -0.98
N ASP A 115 1.00 -33.65 0.26
CA ASP A 115 0.04 -32.85 1.04
C ASP A 115 0.81 -32.16 2.18
N GLU A 116 0.48 -30.90 2.46
CA GLU A 116 1.12 -30.04 3.47
C GLU A 116 1.13 -30.69 4.87
N SER A 117 0.25 -31.67 5.12
CA SER A 117 0.19 -32.42 6.39
C SER A 117 1.05 -33.70 6.45
N GLU A 118 1.72 -34.08 5.36
CA GLU A 118 2.51 -35.31 5.26
C GLU A 118 3.98 -35.10 5.62
N ILE A 119 4.30 -35.32 6.89
CA ILE A 119 5.66 -35.35 7.44
C ILE A 119 6.19 -36.79 7.56
N GLY A 120 7.49 -36.99 7.36
CA GLY A 120 8.10 -38.32 7.48
C GLY A 120 9.52 -38.44 6.96
N ASP A 121 10.10 -39.64 7.13
CA ASP A 121 11.46 -39.95 6.69
C ASP A 121 11.52 -40.24 5.18
N TYR A 122 12.57 -39.78 4.52
CA TYR A 122 12.81 -40.01 3.09
C TYR A 122 14.25 -40.45 2.79
N ILE A 123 14.42 -41.04 1.61
CA ILE A 123 15.73 -41.28 0.98
C ILE A 123 15.74 -40.54 -0.35
N LEU A 124 16.66 -39.59 -0.52
CA LEU A 124 16.81 -38.81 -1.75
C LEU A 124 18.07 -39.25 -2.50
N PHE A 125 17.94 -39.47 -3.81
CA PHE A 125 19.06 -39.62 -4.73
C PHE A 125 19.10 -38.42 -5.66
N ILE A 126 20.27 -37.77 -5.78
CA ILE A 126 20.55 -36.70 -6.74
C ILE A 126 21.68 -37.19 -7.65
N GLY A 127 21.57 -36.95 -8.95
CA GLY A 127 22.66 -37.24 -9.88
C GLY A 127 22.71 -36.29 -11.07
N VAL A 128 23.93 -36.03 -11.54
CA VAL A 128 24.20 -35.16 -12.68
C VAL A 128 24.72 -36.01 -13.83
N ASP A 129 24.04 -35.93 -14.98
CA ASP A 129 24.24 -36.77 -16.17
C ASP A 129 24.12 -38.28 -15.89
N ALA A 130 23.37 -38.65 -14.84
CA ALA A 130 23.21 -40.01 -14.33
C ALA A 130 21.73 -40.47 -14.35
N PRO A 131 21.16 -40.78 -15.54
CA PRO A 131 19.74 -41.13 -15.67
C PRO A 131 19.32 -42.38 -14.90
N GLU A 132 20.25 -43.22 -14.47
CA GLU A 132 19.97 -44.35 -13.57
C GLU A 132 19.40 -43.94 -12.20
N VAL A 133 19.55 -42.68 -11.76
CA VAL A 133 18.95 -42.16 -10.52
C VAL A 133 17.44 -42.35 -10.49
N LEU A 134 16.76 -42.12 -11.62
CA LEU A 134 15.30 -42.26 -11.74
C LEU A 134 14.78 -43.70 -11.52
N THR A 135 15.67 -44.68 -11.34
CA THR A 135 15.27 -46.06 -11.03
C THR A 135 15.13 -46.34 -9.53
N GLY A 136 15.59 -45.42 -8.66
CA GLY A 136 15.65 -45.61 -7.21
C GLY A 136 16.69 -46.64 -6.73
N GLU A 137 17.44 -47.27 -7.65
CA GLU A 137 18.48 -48.29 -7.37
C GLU A 137 19.90 -47.80 -7.74
N ALA A 138 20.11 -46.50 -7.93
CA ALA A 138 21.41 -45.96 -8.28
C ALA A 138 22.42 -46.09 -7.13
N GLU A 139 23.66 -46.46 -7.46
CA GLU A 139 24.75 -46.59 -6.48
C GLU A 139 25.54 -45.27 -6.40
N PRO A 140 25.73 -44.67 -5.22
CA PRO A 140 26.48 -43.42 -5.08
C PRO A 140 27.90 -43.53 -5.63
N THR A 141 28.33 -42.53 -6.41
CA THR A 141 29.65 -42.52 -7.04
C THR A 141 30.75 -42.10 -6.06
N GLY A 142 30.38 -41.41 -4.98
CA GLY A 142 31.26 -41.01 -3.88
C GLY A 142 31.85 -39.61 -4.01
N ASP A 143 31.50 -38.89 -5.08
CA ASP A 143 31.81 -37.47 -5.25
C ASP A 143 30.68 -36.64 -4.62
N THR A 144 31.01 -35.54 -3.94
CA THR A 144 30.03 -34.57 -3.46
C THR A 144 29.58 -33.72 -4.64
N ILE A 145 28.30 -33.80 -4.99
CA ILE A 145 27.67 -33.07 -6.08
C ILE A 145 26.49 -32.22 -5.61
N ALA A 146 25.96 -32.53 -4.43
CA ALA A 146 24.94 -31.72 -3.79
C ALA A 146 25.21 -31.67 -2.28
N GLU A 147 24.74 -30.62 -1.62
CA GLU A 147 24.80 -30.49 -0.17
C GLU A 147 23.40 -30.18 0.37
N ARG A 148 23.08 -30.69 1.56
CA ARG A 148 21.82 -30.31 2.20
C ARG A 148 22.01 -28.85 2.61
N TYR A 149 21.08 -27.99 2.22
CA TYR A 149 21.05 -26.63 2.73
C TYR A 149 20.77 -26.72 4.23
N THR A 150 21.81 -26.52 5.04
CA THR A 150 21.76 -26.57 6.51
C THR A 150 22.05 -25.22 7.13
N GLY A 151 22.01 -24.15 6.33
CA GLY A 151 22.42 -22.81 6.74
C GLY A 151 23.91 -22.66 7.02
N ASP A 152 24.73 -23.68 6.77
CA ASP A 152 26.21 -23.64 6.88
C ASP A 152 26.87 -24.96 6.40
N LEU A 153 28.04 -24.89 5.72
CA LEU A 153 29.33 -25.55 6.09
C LEU A 153 30.41 -25.65 4.93
N LEU A 154 31.51 -24.86 5.06
CA LEU A 154 32.96 -25.25 5.12
C LEU A 154 33.74 -25.92 3.90
N PRO A 155 35.07 -26.27 4.00
CA PRO A 155 36.33 -25.49 4.13
C PRO A 155 37.56 -26.05 3.31
N GLU A 156 38.74 -25.39 3.35
CA GLU A 156 40.16 -25.89 3.37
C GLU A 156 41.10 -24.81 2.77
N ASP A 157 42.27 -24.42 3.29
CA ASP A 157 43.33 -25.22 3.89
C ASP A 157 44.40 -24.30 4.55
N ALA A 158 45.07 -24.84 5.58
CA ALA A 158 46.03 -24.17 6.47
C ALA A 158 47.45 -23.96 5.88
N ASP A 159 48.20 -22.92 6.30
CA ASP A 159 49.48 -23.13 7.01
C ASP A 159 50.19 -21.86 7.57
N GLU A 160 50.79 -22.09 8.75
CA GLU A 160 51.99 -21.51 9.38
C GLU A 160 52.03 -20.11 10.04
N THR A 161 51.84 -20.18 11.37
CA THR A 161 52.42 -19.42 12.50
C THR A 161 53.82 -18.77 12.36
N GLU A 162 54.02 -17.55 12.89
CA GLU A 162 54.75 -17.25 14.16
C GLU A 162 54.99 -15.73 14.36
N GLU A 163 54.71 -15.27 15.59
CA GLU A 163 54.82 -13.92 16.13
C GLU A 163 56.24 -13.28 16.15
N ALA A 164 56.29 -11.94 16.15
CA ALA A 164 57.27 -11.20 16.95
C ALA A 164 56.84 -9.75 17.27
N GLU A 165 56.54 -9.49 18.55
CA GLU A 165 56.45 -8.20 19.22
C GLU A 165 57.58 -7.18 18.87
N GLN A 166 57.22 -5.91 18.66
CA GLN A 166 57.44 -4.76 19.58
C GLN A 166 57.56 -3.39 18.84
N THR A 167 56.63 -2.51 19.21
CA THR A 167 56.73 -1.05 19.50
C THR A 167 56.82 0.00 18.38
N ALA A 168 55.69 0.73 18.31
CA ALA A 168 55.54 2.19 18.43
C ALA A 168 55.34 3.04 17.16
N THR A 169 54.10 3.54 17.10
CA THR A 169 53.51 4.74 16.46
C THR A 169 53.17 4.70 14.96
N ASP A 170 51.84 4.83 14.75
CA ASP A 170 51.00 5.10 13.57
C ASP A 170 50.67 3.92 12.62
N GLN A 171 49.37 3.80 12.24
CA GLN A 171 48.66 2.87 11.31
C GLN A 171 47.74 1.86 12.05
N ASP A 172 46.41 1.79 11.88
CA ASP A 172 45.47 2.27 10.86
C ASP A 172 44.11 2.65 11.50
N GLY A 173 43.33 3.50 10.85
CA GLY A 173 42.03 3.98 11.33
C GLY A 173 40.92 2.94 11.24
N LEU A 174 41.01 1.88 12.04
CA LEU A 174 39.99 0.83 12.16
C LEU A 174 39.01 1.17 13.28
N VAL A 175 37.72 0.94 13.04
CA VAL A 175 36.65 1.06 14.05
C VAL A 175 36.79 -0.10 15.03
N GLN A 176 36.88 0.18 16.32
CA GLN A 176 37.05 -0.82 17.39
C GLN A 176 36.47 -0.26 18.69
N GLY A 177 35.93 -1.12 19.55
CA GLY A 177 35.34 -0.67 20.82
C GLY A 177 34.12 -1.49 21.24
N VAL A 178 33.46 -1.04 22.29
CA VAL A 178 32.16 -1.57 22.76
C VAL A 178 31.19 -0.40 22.93
N GLN A 179 29.98 -0.56 22.42
CA GLN A 179 28.88 0.40 22.54
C GLN A 179 27.61 -0.33 22.97
N HIS A 180 26.80 0.33 23.79
CA HIS A 180 25.54 -0.22 24.30
C HIS A 180 24.38 0.61 23.79
N PHE A 181 23.24 -0.05 23.54
CA PHE A 181 21.97 0.55 23.18
C PHE A 181 20.88 -0.03 24.08
N GLU A 182 20.08 0.82 24.69
CA GLU A 182 18.83 0.44 25.34
C GLU A 182 17.70 0.80 24.36
N GLY A 183 16.80 -0.14 24.08
CA GLY A 183 15.72 0.04 23.11
C GLY A 183 14.58 -0.95 23.35
N SER A 184 13.54 -0.87 22.52
CA SER A 184 12.37 -1.73 22.60
C SER A 184 11.95 -2.18 21.20
N VAL A 185 11.47 -3.42 21.08
CA VAL A 185 10.86 -3.95 19.84
C VAL A 185 9.34 -3.76 19.96
N GLU A 186 8.79 -2.84 19.17
CA GLU A 186 7.36 -2.44 19.20
C GLU A 186 6.55 -2.97 18.00
N SER A 187 7.22 -3.40 16.92
CA SER A 187 6.61 -4.02 15.73
C SER A 187 7.38 -5.26 15.28
N GLU A 188 6.85 -5.98 14.28
CA GLU A 188 7.50 -7.15 13.67
C GLU A 188 8.71 -6.78 12.81
N GLU A 189 8.87 -5.49 12.47
CA GLU A 189 9.96 -4.96 11.66
C GLU A 189 11.29 -4.90 12.41
N GLY A 190 11.29 -5.08 13.74
CA GLY A 190 12.49 -5.06 14.59
C GLY A 190 13.22 -3.72 14.59
N VAL A 191 14.49 -3.72 14.98
CA VAL A 191 15.32 -2.50 15.08
C VAL A 191 16.70 -2.75 14.47
N TYR A 192 17.23 -1.79 13.71
CA TYR A 192 18.47 -1.94 12.95
C TYR A 192 19.60 -1.05 13.51
N TYR A 193 20.84 -1.53 13.50
CA TYR A 193 22.03 -0.82 13.96
C TYR A 193 23.18 -0.96 12.97
N ASP A 194 23.54 0.14 12.31
CA ASP A 194 24.54 0.19 11.25
C ASP A 194 25.95 0.40 11.78
N LEU A 195 26.91 -0.37 11.26
CA LEU A 195 28.33 -0.30 11.55
C LEU A 195 29.11 0.08 10.28
N TYR A 196 29.75 1.25 10.30
CA TYR A 196 30.47 1.77 9.13
C TYR A 196 31.99 1.56 9.18
N GLY A 197 32.61 1.40 8.02
CA GLY A 197 34.05 1.48 7.83
C GLY A 197 34.83 0.28 8.36
N LEU A 198 34.19 -0.88 8.49
CA LEU A 198 34.81 -2.11 8.97
C LEU A 198 35.71 -2.75 7.91
N LYS A 199 36.69 -3.52 8.38
CA LYS A 199 37.70 -4.14 7.52
C LYS A 199 37.69 -5.65 7.62
N ALA A 200 38.02 -6.30 6.51
CA ALA A 200 38.18 -7.74 6.44
C ALA A 200 39.17 -8.21 7.52
N GLY A 201 38.74 -9.18 8.32
CA GLY A 201 39.47 -9.74 9.46
C GLY A 201 39.16 -9.09 10.82
N GLN A 202 38.33 -8.04 10.88
CA GLN A 202 37.72 -7.59 12.15
C GLN A 202 36.56 -8.51 12.53
N THR A 203 36.26 -8.64 13.82
CA THR A 203 35.15 -9.46 14.31
C THR A 203 34.10 -8.61 15.00
N ILE A 204 32.85 -8.69 14.57
CA ILE A 204 31.69 -8.11 15.25
C ILE A 204 31.23 -9.09 16.33
N TYR A 205 30.94 -8.60 17.52
CA TYR A 205 30.33 -9.31 18.63
C TYR A 205 29.07 -8.57 19.06
N ALA A 206 27.97 -9.30 19.21
CA ALA A 206 26.69 -8.75 19.66
C ALA A 206 26.09 -9.61 20.77
N TYR A 207 25.48 -8.97 21.76
CA TYR A 207 24.72 -9.63 22.83
C TYR A 207 23.46 -8.80 23.10
N ALA A 208 22.29 -9.40 22.95
CA ALA A 208 20.99 -8.76 23.19
C ALA A 208 20.36 -9.33 24.47
N LEU A 209 20.38 -8.55 25.55
CA LEU A 209 19.72 -8.92 26.79
C LEU A 209 18.24 -8.52 26.73
N GLY A 210 17.33 -9.49 26.82
CA GLY A 210 15.89 -9.24 26.91
C GLY A 210 15.44 -8.91 28.35
N PHE A 211 14.65 -7.86 28.53
CA PHE A 211 14.00 -7.57 29.82
C PHE A 211 12.66 -8.32 29.94
N ASP A 212 12.22 -8.59 31.18
CA ASP A 212 10.90 -9.18 31.48
C ASP A 212 10.54 -10.49 30.74
N GLU A 213 11.53 -11.36 30.48
CA GLU A 213 11.38 -12.64 29.74
C GLU A 213 11.18 -12.46 28.21
N PHE A 214 11.54 -11.29 27.66
CA PHE A 214 11.61 -11.07 26.21
C PHE A 214 12.68 -11.99 25.58
N ASP A 215 12.30 -12.69 24.51
CA ASP A 215 13.12 -13.66 23.78
C ASP A 215 13.72 -12.95 22.58
N THR A 216 15.01 -12.58 22.66
CA THR A 216 15.65 -11.71 21.67
C THR A 216 16.18 -12.51 20.50
N TYR A 217 16.10 -11.93 19.30
CA TYR A 217 16.59 -12.52 18.06
C TYR A 217 17.48 -11.52 17.35
N LEU A 218 18.70 -11.92 16.99
CA LEU A 218 19.68 -11.08 16.31
C LEU A 218 20.00 -11.61 14.92
N ILE A 219 20.06 -10.71 13.93
CA ILE A 219 20.67 -10.99 12.63
C ILE A 219 21.77 -9.95 12.36
N LEU A 220 22.91 -10.40 11.82
CA LEU A 220 23.90 -9.54 11.19
C LEU A 220 23.82 -9.72 9.68
N GLY A 221 23.68 -8.62 8.94
CA GLY A 221 23.75 -8.58 7.48
C GLY A 221 24.80 -7.59 6.98
N ASP A 222 24.95 -7.52 5.66
CA ASP A 222 25.53 -6.34 5.03
C ASP A 222 24.61 -5.11 5.24
N ILE A 223 25.09 -3.91 4.92
CA ILE A 223 24.39 -2.65 5.27
C ILE A 223 22.95 -2.56 4.75
N ASN A 224 22.62 -3.23 3.65
CA ASN A 224 21.29 -3.26 3.07
C ASN A 224 20.48 -4.51 3.44
N PHE A 225 21.08 -5.46 4.18
CA PHE A 225 20.52 -6.80 4.42
C PHE A 225 20.23 -7.61 3.14
N ASP A 226 20.88 -7.28 2.01
CA ASP A 226 20.88 -8.08 0.78
C ASP A 226 21.52 -9.47 1.02
N GLU A 227 22.48 -9.53 1.96
CA GLU A 227 23.10 -10.76 2.44
C GLU A 227 23.03 -10.84 3.97
N GLN A 228 22.29 -11.82 4.49
CA GLN A 228 22.32 -12.19 5.90
C GLN A 228 23.56 -13.05 6.17
N LEU A 229 24.44 -12.56 7.06
CA LEU A 229 25.75 -13.16 7.32
C LEU A 229 25.72 -14.18 8.47
N THR A 230 24.95 -13.89 9.51
CA THR A 230 24.73 -14.80 10.65
C THR A 230 23.51 -14.34 11.45
N PHE A 231 22.92 -15.24 12.23
CA PHE A 231 21.90 -14.91 13.22
C PHE A 231 22.09 -15.71 14.50
N ASP A 232 21.39 -15.32 15.56
CA ASP A 232 21.31 -16.07 16.82
C ASP A 232 20.05 -15.69 17.62
N ASP A 233 19.50 -16.63 18.37
CA ASP A 233 18.30 -16.48 19.20
C ASP A 233 18.53 -16.81 20.68
N ASP A 234 19.38 -17.81 21.00
CA ASP A 234 19.48 -18.31 22.39
C ASP A 234 20.91 -18.61 22.89
N SER A 235 21.95 -18.14 22.21
CA SER A 235 23.34 -18.43 22.62
C SER A 235 23.82 -17.63 23.84
N GLY A 236 23.03 -16.66 24.33
CA GLY A 236 23.26 -15.89 25.56
C GLY A 236 22.79 -16.61 26.84
N GLU A 237 22.55 -15.84 27.92
CA GLU A 237 21.90 -16.39 29.12
C GLU A 237 20.38 -16.45 28.92
N ALA A 238 19.77 -17.62 29.15
CA ALA A 238 18.32 -17.84 29.03
C ALA A 238 17.79 -17.78 27.58
N THR A 239 17.13 -16.69 27.20
CA THR A 239 16.50 -16.43 25.89
C THR A 239 17.11 -15.19 25.23
N ASP A 240 18.37 -14.92 25.59
CA ASP A 240 19.14 -13.80 25.05
C ASP A 240 19.91 -14.28 23.81
N ALA A 241 19.83 -13.56 22.71
CA ALA A 241 20.66 -13.76 21.53
C ALA A 241 22.10 -13.24 21.74
N ALA A 242 23.09 -14.00 21.26
CA ALA A 242 24.49 -13.61 21.27
C ALA A 242 25.26 -14.20 20.06
N LEU A 243 25.76 -13.34 19.18
CA LEU A 243 26.48 -13.75 17.96
C LEU A 243 27.87 -13.14 17.85
N SER A 244 28.73 -13.79 17.06
CA SER A 244 30.02 -13.24 16.64
C SER A 244 30.33 -13.61 15.20
N TYR A 245 30.83 -12.65 14.42
CA TYR A 245 31.12 -12.85 13.00
C TYR A 245 32.46 -12.19 12.61
N GLU A 246 33.37 -12.96 12.01
CA GLU A 246 34.63 -12.44 11.45
C GLU A 246 34.38 -11.97 10.02
N LEU A 247 34.54 -10.67 9.77
CA LEU A 247 34.25 -10.07 8.48
C LEU A 247 35.22 -10.60 7.42
N THR A 248 34.67 -11.06 6.30
CA THR A 248 35.43 -11.59 5.18
C THR A 248 35.81 -10.51 4.16
N GLU A 249 35.10 -9.38 4.16
CA GLU A 249 35.29 -8.24 3.26
C GLU A 249 35.39 -6.90 4.01
N ASP A 250 35.87 -5.87 3.31
CA ASP A 250 35.81 -4.49 3.81
C ASP A 250 34.41 -3.95 3.48
N GLY A 251 33.71 -3.36 4.44
CA GLY A 251 32.35 -2.90 4.18
C GLY A 251 31.68 -2.26 5.38
N ASP A 252 30.45 -1.81 5.13
CA ASP A 252 29.50 -1.38 6.12
C ASP A 252 28.51 -2.54 6.35
N TYR A 253 28.04 -2.71 7.58
CA TYR A 253 27.24 -3.86 8.02
C TYR A 253 26.09 -3.36 8.89
N SER A 254 25.05 -4.16 9.09
CA SER A 254 23.95 -3.79 9.99
C SER A 254 23.50 -4.96 10.85
N ILE A 255 23.11 -4.65 12.09
CA ILE A 255 22.57 -5.61 13.05
C ILE A 255 21.09 -5.32 13.25
N TRP A 256 20.27 -6.33 12.99
CA TRP A 256 18.85 -6.32 13.25
C TRP A 256 18.55 -7.07 14.54
N ILE A 257 17.66 -6.50 15.37
CA ILE A 257 17.15 -7.12 16.59
C ILE A 257 15.61 -7.15 16.57
N ALA A 258 15.05 -8.30 16.89
CA ALA A 258 13.62 -8.51 17.03
C ALA A 258 13.31 -9.47 18.18
N GLY A 259 12.02 -9.81 18.34
CA GLY A 259 11.61 -10.95 19.14
C GLY A 259 11.74 -12.26 18.34
N TYR A 260 12.01 -13.38 19.01
CA TYR A 260 12.03 -14.71 18.37
C TYR A 260 10.69 -15.11 17.72
N ASP A 261 9.59 -14.60 18.27
CA ASP A 261 8.24 -14.73 17.73
C ASP A 261 7.83 -13.38 17.10
N GLU A 262 7.17 -13.41 15.94
CA GLU A 262 6.76 -12.22 15.18
C GLU A 262 5.84 -11.28 15.99
N GLU A 263 5.12 -11.81 16.98
CA GLU A 263 4.26 -11.03 17.89
C GLU A 263 4.99 -10.61 19.19
N ALA A 264 6.22 -11.06 19.43
CA ALA A 264 6.95 -10.73 20.65
C ALA A 264 7.40 -9.26 20.64
N ARG A 265 7.07 -8.56 21.72
CA ARG A 265 7.42 -7.17 21.98
C ARG A 265 8.11 -7.08 23.32
N GLY A 266 9.10 -6.20 23.44
CA GLY A 266 9.81 -6.04 24.71
C GLY A 266 11.05 -5.17 24.64
N ASP A 267 11.44 -4.69 25.82
CA ASP A 267 12.64 -3.89 26.01
C ASP A 267 13.88 -4.79 25.98
N TYR A 268 14.99 -4.26 25.45
CA TYR A 268 16.28 -4.93 25.42
C TYR A 268 17.45 -3.99 25.73
N LEU A 269 18.59 -4.59 26.09
CA LEU A 269 19.90 -3.95 26.10
C LEU A 269 20.80 -4.68 25.10
N LEU A 270 21.12 -4.01 23.99
CA LEU A 270 22.05 -4.50 22.98
C LEU A 270 23.46 -4.03 23.30
N MET A 271 24.40 -4.96 23.39
CA MET A 271 25.83 -4.68 23.50
C MET A 271 26.50 -5.06 22.18
N LEU A 272 27.07 -4.07 21.47
CA LEU A 272 27.85 -4.28 20.26
C LEU A 272 29.32 -4.05 20.53
N GLY A 273 30.18 -4.82 19.88
CA GLY A 273 31.62 -4.61 19.95
C GLY A 273 32.36 -5.10 18.73
N VAL A 274 33.36 -4.33 18.30
CA VAL A 274 34.26 -4.69 17.20
C VAL A 274 35.61 -5.05 17.79
N ASP A 275 36.08 -6.27 17.50
CA ASP A 275 37.25 -6.91 18.07
C ASP A 275 37.22 -7.00 19.61
N ALA A 276 36.00 -7.07 20.17
CA ALA A 276 35.72 -7.04 21.62
C ALA A 276 34.96 -8.30 22.09
N PRO A 277 35.62 -9.48 22.18
CA PRO A 277 34.97 -10.74 22.55
C PRO A 277 34.34 -10.75 23.95
N GLU A 278 34.66 -9.80 24.82
CA GLU A 278 34.00 -9.61 26.11
C GLU A 278 32.50 -9.32 26.01
N VAL A 279 31.99 -8.84 24.87
CA VAL A 279 30.55 -8.58 24.62
C VAL A 279 29.71 -9.83 24.85
N LEU A 280 30.16 -11.00 24.39
CA LEU A 280 29.46 -12.28 24.55
C LEU A 280 29.28 -12.74 26.01
N SER A 281 29.87 -12.03 26.97
CA SER A 281 29.66 -12.29 28.39
C SER A 281 28.40 -11.62 28.97
N GLY A 282 27.70 -10.80 28.19
CA GLY A 282 26.55 -9.99 28.63
C GLY A 282 26.92 -8.95 29.71
N ASN A 283 28.21 -8.68 29.90
CA ASN A 283 28.75 -7.80 30.96
C ASN A 283 29.90 -6.92 30.46
N ALA A 284 29.97 -6.66 29.14
CA ALA A 284 30.93 -5.71 28.61
C ALA A 284 30.59 -4.28 29.09
N GLU A 285 31.58 -3.40 29.12
CA GLU A 285 31.38 -2.00 29.51
C GLU A 285 31.74 -1.12 28.29
N PRO A 286 30.98 -0.05 28.00
CA PRO A 286 31.24 0.79 26.84
C PRO A 286 32.66 1.39 26.88
N THR A 287 33.34 1.37 25.74
CA THR A 287 34.69 1.98 25.62
C THR A 287 34.61 3.49 25.41
N GLY A 288 33.45 3.99 25.00
CA GLY A 288 33.18 5.40 24.67
C GLY A 288 33.51 5.76 23.22
N ASP A 289 33.79 4.77 22.38
CA ASP A 289 33.92 4.90 20.93
C ASP A 289 32.55 4.62 20.30
N GLU A 290 32.18 5.42 19.30
CA GLU A 290 31.00 5.17 18.46
C GLU A 290 31.40 4.18 17.36
N ILE A 291 30.76 3.01 17.35
CA ILE A 291 31.04 1.89 16.44
C ILE A 291 29.80 1.45 15.66
N ALA A 292 28.62 1.80 16.15
CA ALA A 292 27.34 1.55 15.50
C ALA A 292 26.41 2.75 15.70
N VAL A 293 25.48 2.94 14.77
CA VAL A 293 24.44 3.98 14.80
C VAL A 293 23.09 3.29 14.64
N LEU A 294 22.07 3.72 15.39
CA LEU A 294 20.71 3.24 15.18
C LEU A 294 20.25 3.66 13.77
N TYR A 295 19.79 2.72 12.95
CA TYR A 295 19.30 2.99 11.61
C TYR A 295 17.84 3.48 11.68
N THR A 296 17.61 4.69 11.20
CA THR A 296 16.33 5.41 11.22
C THR A 296 15.68 5.59 9.86
N GLY A 297 16.23 4.94 8.81
CA GLY A 297 15.65 4.99 7.47
C GLY A 297 16.16 6.12 6.56
N GLU A 298 17.16 6.92 6.96
CA GLU A 298 17.82 7.87 6.05
C GLU A 298 19.08 7.29 5.37
N ALA A 299 19.15 7.40 4.04
CA ALA A 299 20.29 6.99 3.23
C ALA A 299 21.53 7.90 3.46
N ILE A 300 22.51 7.41 4.23
CA ILE A 300 23.86 7.99 4.27
C ILE A 300 24.62 7.61 2.98
N SER A 301 24.78 8.56 2.05
CA SER A 301 25.61 8.36 0.87
C SER A 301 27.10 8.24 1.26
N ASN A 302 27.70 7.05 1.15
CA ASN A 302 29.12 6.84 1.43
C ASN A 302 30.01 7.02 0.17
N ASN A 303 30.84 8.08 0.16
CA ASN A 303 32.17 8.02 -0.45
C ASN A 303 33.20 8.86 0.34
N PRO A 304 34.20 8.22 0.96
CA PRO A 304 35.22 8.88 1.76
C PRO A 304 36.39 9.34 0.88
N ASP A 305 36.37 10.60 0.44
CA ASP A 305 37.58 11.44 0.38
C ASP A 305 37.25 12.81 -0.24
N ASN A 306 37.23 13.83 0.64
CA ASN A 306 37.45 15.25 0.33
C ASN A 306 36.27 16.00 -0.32
N ILE A 307 35.12 16.05 0.37
CA ILE A 307 34.15 17.14 0.19
C ILE A 307 34.64 18.34 1.00
N ALA A 308 34.92 19.43 0.28
CA ALA A 308 35.11 20.72 0.93
C ALA A 308 33.76 21.15 1.51
N LEU A 309 33.74 21.46 2.81
CA LEU A 309 32.64 22.12 3.51
C LEU A 309 31.90 23.08 2.58
N ASP A 310 30.58 22.87 2.45
CA ASP A 310 29.69 23.77 1.73
C ASP A 310 29.91 25.21 2.24
N PRO A 311 30.22 26.18 1.35
CA PRO A 311 30.45 27.57 1.74
C PRO A 311 29.18 28.35 2.13
N ASP A 312 27.98 27.77 2.09
CA ASP A 312 26.71 28.47 2.32
C ASP A 312 25.99 28.15 3.65
N ILE A 313 26.68 27.66 4.70
CA ILE A 313 26.12 27.74 6.06
C ILE A 313 25.89 29.23 6.40
N PRO A 314 24.65 29.66 6.70
CA PRO A 314 24.37 31.04 7.10
C PRO A 314 25.30 31.44 8.24
N THR A 315 26.13 32.46 8.05
CA THR A 315 27.10 32.86 9.09
C THR A 315 26.41 33.39 10.35
N GLU A 316 25.15 33.81 10.22
CA GLU A 316 24.30 34.24 11.33
C GLU A 316 23.58 33.02 11.92
N PRO A 317 23.59 32.83 13.24
CA PRO A 317 22.85 31.74 13.89
C PRO A 317 21.33 31.91 13.71
N LEU A 318 20.62 30.79 13.55
CA LEU A 318 19.15 30.74 13.45
C LEU A 318 18.53 31.48 14.65
N LYS A 319 17.60 32.41 14.40
CA LYS A 319 16.99 33.21 15.47
C LYS A 319 15.66 33.76 15.00
N GLY A 320 14.62 33.59 15.80
CA GLY A 320 13.31 34.11 15.44
C GLY A 320 12.20 33.52 16.31
N VAL A 321 10.97 33.85 15.94
CA VAL A 321 9.74 33.21 16.41
C VAL A 321 8.92 32.84 15.19
N GLU A 322 8.39 31.62 15.18
CA GLU A 322 7.53 31.08 14.14
C GLU A 322 6.32 30.38 14.77
N HIS A 323 5.18 30.43 14.09
CA HIS A 323 3.92 29.88 14.58
C HIS A 323 3.39 28.87 13.57
N PHE A 324 2.83 27.78 14.09
CA PHE A 324 2.11 26.77 13.32
C PHE A 324 0.72 26.60 13.91
N GLU A 325 -0.29 26.57 13.05
CA GLU A 325 -1.63 26.09 13.37
C GLU A 325 -1.73 24.69 12.78
N GLY A 326 -2.15 23.70 13.57
CA GLY A 326 -2.21 22.29 13.16
C GLY A 326 -3.18 21.48 14.03
N ALA A 327 -3.29 20.19 13.75
CA ALA A 327 -4.11 19.24 14.50
C ALA A 327 -3.35 17.94 14.70
N VAL A 328 -3.53 17.32 15.88
CA VAL A 328 -3.13 15.93 16.11
C VAL A 328 -4.35 15.07 15.85
N GLU A 329 -4.27 14.16 14.87
CA GLU A 329 -5.40 13.35 14.39
C GLU A 329 -5.34 11.88 14.84
N ASP A 330 -4.15 11.41 15.20
CA ASP A 330 -3.85 10.08 15.68
C ASP A 330 -2.83 10.10 16.84
N ASP A 331 -2.46 8.93 17.34
CA ASP A 331 -1.51 8.79 18.45
C ASP A 331 -0.04 8.95 18.02
N ASP A 332 0.24 9.07 16.71
CA ASP A 332 1.59 9.28 16.15
C ASP A 332 1.98 10.76 16.20
N GLY A 333 1.01 11.67 16.26
CA GLY A 333 1.26 13.10 16.48
C GLY A 333 1.83 13.82 15.26
N VAL A 334 2.46 14.97 15.48
CA VAL A 334 2.99 15.83 14.41
C VAL A 334 4.43 16.24 14.72
N TYR A 335 5.28 16.24 13.69
CA TYR A 335 6.71 16.54 13.81
C TYR A 335 7.09 17.83 13.08
N TYR A 336 7.95 18.64 13.69
CA TYR A 336 8.50 19.88 13.12
C TYR A 336 10.02 19.90 13.20
N ASP A 337 10.67 19.93 12.05
CA ASP A 337 12.12 19.84 11.89
C ASP A 337 12.79 21.20 11.89
N MET A 338 13.89 21.32 12.63
CA MET A 338 14.67 22.54 12.78
C MET A 338 16.11 22.32 12.31
N PHE A 339 16.51 23.01 11.25
CA PHE A 339 17.84 22.86 10.66
C PHE A 339 18.85 23.92 11.11
N GLY A 340 20.10 23.51 11.33
CA GLY A 340 21.25 24.39 11.54
C GLY A 340 21.31 25.07 12.91
N LEU A 341 20.76 24.45 13.96
CA LEU A 341 20.90 24.91 15.33
C LEU A 341 22.34 24.76 15.82
N ARG A 342 22.78 25.70 16.68
CA ARG A 342 24.14 25.70 17.23
C ARG A 342 24.15 25.40 18.72
N ALA A 343 25.21 24.72 19.17
CA ALA A 343 25.48 24.44 20.55
C ALA A 343 25.45 25.74 21.40
N GLY A 344 24.60 25.74 22.42
CA GLY A 344 24.37 26.85 23.34
C GLY A 344 23.29 27.85 22.91
N GLN A 345 22.62 27.65 21.76
CA GLN A 345 21.34 28.31 21.49
C GLN A 345 20.24 27.71 22.36
N THR A 346 19.19 28.47 22.64
CA THR A 346 18.03 27.96 23.39
C THR A 346 16.79 27.94 22.52
N VAL A 347 16.17 26.78 22.37
CA VAL A 347 14.85 26.61 21.77
C VAL A 347 13.78 26.79 22.84
N TYR A 348 12.75 27.56 22.52
CA TYR A 348 11.56 27.80 23.34
C TYR A 348 10.33 27.34 22.56
N ILE A 349 9.49 26.53 23.21
CA ILE A 349 8.33 25.88 22.62
C ILE A 349 7.13 26.20 23.51
N TYR A 350 6.03 26.63 22.92
CA TYR A 350 4.77 26.84 23.63
C TYR A 350 3.62 26.34 22.76
N ALA A 351 2.92 25.30 23.20
CA ALA A 351 1.76 24.74 22.50
C ALA A 351 0.47 25.09 23.25
N VAL A 352 -0.51 25.61 22.51
CA VAL A 352 -1.85 25.91 23.02
C VAL A 352 -2.82 24.90 22.42
N GLY A 353 -3.45 24.08 23.27
CA GLY A 353 -4.53 23.19 22.84
C GLY A 353 -5.88 23.90 22.76
N TYR A 354 -6.68 23.56 21.76
CA TYR A 354 -8.07 24.01 21.61
C TYR A 354 -9.07 22.89 21.94
N ASP A 355 -10.32 23.26 22.25
CA ASP A 355 -11.44 22.33 22.43
C ASP A 355 -11.18 21.08 23.30
N ASP A 356 -10.52 21.29 24.44
CA ASP A 356 -10.13 20.29 25.44
C ASP A 356 -8.93 19.40 25.06
N PHE A 357 -8.20 19.70 23.98
CA PHE A 357 -6.90 19.09 23.67
C PHE A 357 -5.84 19.45 24.71
N ASP A 358 -5.10 18.44 25.19
CA ASP A 358 -4.05 18.52 26.20
C ASP A 358 -2.69 18.20 25.54
N PRO A 359 -2.01 19.21 24.94
CA PRO A 359 -0.81 18.99 24.16
C PRO A 359 0.37 18.54 25.03
N TYR A 360 0.99 17.44 24.64
CA TYR A 360 2.33 17.03 25.04
C TYR A 360 3.32 17.45 23.94
N VAL A 361 4.39 18.17 24.31
CA VAL A 361 5.48 18.51 23.38
C VAL A 361 6.79 17.89 23.82
N ALA A 362 7.53 17.38 22.87
CA ALA A 362 8.91 16.93 23.04
C ALA A 362 9.82 17.62 22.03
N ILE A 363 11.09 17.78 22.39
CA ILE A 363 12.18 18.07 21.45
C ILE A 363 13.12 16.89 21.47
N GLY A 364 13.44 16.38 20.29
CA GLY A 364 14.38 15.29 20.08
C GLY A 364 15.53 15.72 19.19
N ASP A 365 16.43 14.79 18.91
CA ASP A 365 17.19 14.84 17.66
C ASP A 365 16.24 14.79 16.45
N ILE A 366 16.76 15.03 15.24
CA ILE A 366 15.94 15.17 14.04
C ILE A 366 15.03 13.93 13.81
N ASP A 367 15.52 12.74 14.15
CA ASP A 367 14.79 11.48 13.99
C ASP A 367 13.98 11.07 15.25
N PHE A 368 13.96 11.90 16.29
CA PHE A 368 13.31 11.59 17.58
C PHE A 368 13.78 10.32 18.31
N ASN A 369 14.92 9.73 17.93
CA ASN A 369 15.55 8.61 18.64
C ASN A 369 15.84 8.92 20.11
N GLU A 370 16.19 10.17 20.40
CA GLU A 370 16.38 10.65 21.77
C GLU A 370 15.45 11.82 22.04
N VAL A 371 14.47 11.61 22.92
CA VAL A 371 13.72 12.74 23.51
C VAL A 371 14.63 13.48 24.49
N LEU A 372 15.08 14.66 24.07
CA LEU A 372 16.01 15.50 24.81
C LEU A 372 15.34 16.26 25.95
N ALA A 373 14.10 16.70 25.73
CA ALA A 373 13.23 17.25 26.76
C ALA A 373 11.77 17.22 26.32
N PHE A 374 10.86 17.25 27.29
CA PHE A 374 9.41 17.27 27.03
C PHE A 374 8.68 18.08 28.11
N ASP A 375 7.45 18.48 27.81
CA ASP A 375 6.54 19.16 28.72
C ASP A 375 5.08 18.98 28.26
N ASP A 376 4.15 18.85 29.20
CA ASP A 376 2.70 18.71 28.99
C ASP A 376 1.91 19.84 29.66
N ASP A 377 2.31 20.29 30.85
CA ASP A 377 1.53 21.25 31.66
C ASP A 377 2.30 22.48 32.15
N GLY A 378 3.44 22.80 31.53
CA GLY A 378 4.31 23.92 31.90
C GLY A 378 3.75 25.32 31.57
N GLY A 379 2.72 25.39 30.73
CA GLY A 379 2.02 26.60 30.29
C GLY A 379 0.83 27.01 31.19
N GLU A 380 -0.11 27.79 30.64
CA GLU A 380 -1.36 28.11 31.34
C GLU A 380 -2.40 27.01 31.09
N GLY A 381 -2.87 26.34 32.15
CA GLY A 381 -3.89 25.29 32.01
C GLY A 381 -3.24 23.94 31.70
N THR A 382 -3.64 23.34 30.60
CA THR A 382 -3.14 22.09 29.99
C THR A 382 -2.19 22.36 28.82
N ASN A 383 -1.71 23.59 28.68
CA ASN A 383 -0.80 23.96 27.61
C ASN A 383 0.63 23.54 27.98
N ALA A 384 1.38 23.01 27.02
CA ALA A 384 2.80 22.72 27.18
C ALA A 384 3.68 23.96 26.97
N ALA A 385 4.75 24.08 27.75
CA ALA A 385 5.75 25.13 27.62
C ALA A 385 7.15 24.63 27.99
N LEU A 386 8.01 24.47 26.98
CA LEU A 386 9.35 23.89 27.11
C LEU A 386 10.45 24.89 26.71
N SER A 387 11.57 24.86 27.44
CA SER A 387 12.79 25.59 27.08
C SER A 387 14.01 24.68 27.18
N TYR A 388 14.77 24.57 26.09
CA TYR A 388 15.88 23.62 25.98
C TYR A 388 17.13 24.27 25.38
N GLU A 389 18.29 24.08 26.03
CA GLU A 389 19.58 24.58 25.53
C GLU A 389 20.25 23.50 24.67
N ILE A 390 20.48 23.84 23.40
CA ILE A 390 20.99 22.93 22.37
C ILE A 390 22.41 22.45 22.72
N PRO A 391 22.64 21.13 22.85
CA PRO A 391 23.91 20.59 23.33
C PRO A 391 25.01 20.55 22.27
N ALA A 392 24.65 20.39 20.99
CA ALA A 392 25.57 20.24 19.87
C ALA A 392 25.11 21.07 18.67
N ASP A 393 26.01 21.35 17.73
CA ASP A 393 25.59 21.91 16.43
C ASP A 393 24.89 20.77 15.66
N GLY A 394 23.72 21.02 15.07
CA GLY A 394 22.96 19.98 14.37
C GLY A 394 21.50 20.35 14.12
N ASP A 395 20.77 19.38 13.61
CA ASP A 395 19.35 19.47 13.30
C ASP A 395 18.55 18.73 14.40
N TYR A 396 17.35 19.20 14.68
CA TYR A 396 16.51 18.76 15.81
C TYR A 396 15.06 18.77 15.38
N SER A 397 14.23 17.88 15.92
CA SER A 397 12.79 17.88 15.64
C SER A 397 11.96 18.14 16.90
N ILE A 398 10.73 18.60 16.71
CA ILE A 398 9.73 18.84 17.76
C ILE A 398 8.50 17.99 17.47
N TRP A 399 8.10 17.19 18.45
CA TRP A 399 6.96 16.30 18.38
C TRP A 399 5.85 16.86 19.25
N ILE A 400 4.64 16.95 18.69
CA ILE A 400 3.42 17.32 19.41
C ILE A 400 2.40 16.19 19.30
N VAL A 401 1.88 15.75 20.44
CA VAL A 401 0.91 14.67 20.55
C VAL A 401 -0.07 14.96 21.71
N GLY A 402 -1.16 14.20 21.82
CA GLY A 402 -2.01 14.23 23.00
C GLY A 402 -1.33 13.64 24.25
N TYR A 403 -1.58 14.21 25.43
CA TYR A 403 -1.01 13.68 26.68
C TYR A 403 -1.49 12.27 27.04
N GLU A 404 -2.74 11.93 26.70
CA GLU A 404 -3.31 10.59 26.84
C GLU A 404 -3.65 10.04 25.45
N GLU A 405 -3.51 8.72 25.28
CA GLU A 405 -3.96 7.97 24.10
C GLU A 405 -5.42 8.34 23.75
N GLY A 406 -5.68 8.63 22.48
CA GLY A 406 -7.00 9.08 22.02
C GLY A 406 -7.34 10.54 22.34
N ASN A 407 -6.41 11.35 22.85
CA ASN A 407 -6.60 12.79 23.01
C ASN A 407 -6.12 13.54 21.77
N PHE A 408 -7.05 13.80 20.86
CA PHE A 408 -6.78 14.47 19.58
C PHE A 408 -7.38 15.88 19.56
N GLY A 409 -6.84 16.77 18.73
CA GLY A 409 -7.41 18.10 18.55
C GLY A 409 -6.45 19.16 18.00
N ASP A 410 -7.03 20.34 17.76
CA ASP A 410 -6.32 21.48 17.17
C ASP A 410 -5.38 22.14 18.17
N TYR A 411 -4.26 22.68 17.66
CA TYR A 411 -3.30 23.44 18.44
C TYR A 411 -2.74 24.66 17.71
N LEU A 412 -2.21 25.60 18.51
CA LEU A 412 -1.29 26.64 18.06
C LEU A 412 0.09 26.38 18.70
N LEU A 413 1.08 26.09 17.87
CA LEU A 413 2.47 25.89 18.27
C LEU A 413 3.27 27.18 18.02
N MET A 414 3.94 27.68 19.06
CA MET A 414 4.87 28.80 18.98
C MET A 414 6.29 28.30 19.23
N LEU A 415 7.14 28.41 18.22
CA LEU A 415 8.55 28.05 18.29
C LEU A 415 9.43 29.30 18.31
N GLY A 416 10.55 29.26 19.03
CA GLY A 416 11.51 30.35 18.99
C GLY A 416 12.92 29.95 19.38
N VAL A 417 13.89 30.46 18.61
CA VAL A 417 15.32 30.25 18.87
C VAL A 417 15.92 31.52 19.45
N ASP A 418 16.54 31.42 20.63
CA ASP A 418 17.03 32.55 21.43
C ASP A 418 15.97 33.65 21.66
N ALA A 419 14.70 33.23 21.77
CA ALA A 419 13.50 34.06 21.89
C ALA A 419 12.68 33.68 23.14
N PRO A 420 13.15 34.03 24.36
CA PRO A 420 12.48 33.66 25.62
C PRO A 420 11.06 34.22 25.79
N GLU A 421 10.66 35.20 24.98
CA GLU A 421 9.28 35.70 24.89
C GLU A 421 8.25 34.65 24.48
N VAL A 422 8.62 33.55 23.79
CA VAL A 422 7.71 32.43 23.46
C VAL A 422 7.07 31.84 24.72
N MET A 423 7.80 31.80 25.84
CA MET A 423 7.31 31.27 27.11
C MET A 423 6.16 32.06 27.74
N THR A 424 5.75 33.19 27.16
CA THR A 424 4.56 33.92 27.62
C THR A 424 3.27 33.45 26.96
N GLY A 425 3.34 32.63 25.91
CA GLY A 425 2.19 32.27 25.07
C GLY A 425 1.59 33.46 24.30
N GLU A 426 2.33 34.55 24.15
CA GLU A 426 1.90 35.79 23.49
C GLU A 426 3.00 36.33 22.54
N ALA A 427 3.94 35.47 22.12
CA ALA A 427 4.96 35.87 21.16
C ALA A 427 4.31 36.09 19.78
N GLU A 428 4.95 36.92 18.96
CA GLU A 428 4.47 37.22 17.60
C GLU A 428 5.56 36.77 16.61
N PRO A 429 5.20 36.22 15.44
CA PRO A 429 6.17 35.74 14.47
C PRO A 429 7.14 36.84 14.03
N THR A 430 8.42 36.51 13.92
CA THR A 430 9.43 37.45 13.41
C THR A 430 9.49 37.47 11.88
N GLY A 431 8.89 36.45 11.23
CA GLY A 431 8.92 36.22 9.79
C GLY A 431 10.20 35.55 9.31
N ASP A 432 10.96 34.95 10.23
CA ASP A 432 12.07 34.05 9.95
C ASP A 432 11.53 32.61 10.00
N GLU A 433 11.95 31.78 9.05
CA GLU A 433 11.67 30.35 8.98
C GLU A 433 12.71 29.63 9.83
N ILE A 434 12.26 28.95 10.88
CA ILE A 434 13.11 28.29 11.88
C ILE A 434 12.76 26.82 12.09
N ALA A 435 11.58 26.39 11.63
CA ALA A 435 11.18 25.00 11.57
C ALA A 435 10.33 24.74 10.31
N GLU A 436 10.25 23.49 9.87
CA GLU A 436 9.33 23.02 8.83
C GLU A 436 8.56 21.80 9.33
N LEU A 437 7.37 21.55 8.79
CA LEU A 437 6.60 20.35 9.09
C LEU A 437 7.32 19.14 8.45
N TYR A 438 7.57 18.07 9.22
CA TYR A 438 8.22 16.86 8.70
C TYR A 438 7.35 16.17 7.64
N SER A 439 7.99 15.75 6.54
CA SER A 439 7.41 14.92 5.49
C SER A 439 8.50 14.00 4.92
N VAL A 440 8.18 12.72 4.68
CA VAL A 440 9.15 11.73 4.16
C VAL A 440 9.79 12.23 2.85
N ALA A 441 11.12 12.18 2.76
CA ALA A 441 11.85 12.60 1.58
C ALA A 441 11.54 11.67 0.39
N ILE A 442 10.89 12.22 -0.64
CA ILE A 442 10.47 11.44 -1.81
C ILE A 442 11.62 11.34 -2.83
N GLU A 443 11.97 10.13 -3.25
CA GLU A 443 12.95 9.92 -4.32
C GLU A 443 12.37 10.24 -5.70
N VAL A 444 12.80 11.38 -6.28
CA VAL A 444 12.44 11.78 -7.64
C VAL A 444 13.26 10.98 -8.67
N THR A 445 12.59 10.49 -9.71
CA THR A 445 13.17 9.67 -10.78
C THR A 445 14.42 10.30 -11.39
N ASP A 446 15.49 9.53 -11.42
CA ASP A 446 16.66 9.83 -12.23
C ASP A 446 16.46 9.35 -13.68
N CYS A 447 16.13 10.27 -14.59
CA CYS A 447 16.06 10.02 -16.04
C CYS A 447 17.37 9.48 -16.68
N SER A 448 18.44 9.23 -15.91
CA SER A 448 19.64 8.53 -16.36
C SER A 448 19.51 7.00 -16.35
N VAL A 449 18.53 6.47 -15.60
CA VAL A 449 18.18 5.05 -15.54
C VAL A 449 16.76 4.89 -16.09
N LEU A 450 16.60 4.04 -17.10
CA LEU A 450 15.29 3.76 -17.71
C LEU A 450 14.68 2.53 -17.03
N GLN A 451 13.40 2.60 -16.70
CA GLN A 451 12.61 1.51 -16.15
C GLN A 451 12.36 0.41 -17.18
N GLU A 452 12.06 -0.79 -16.68
CA GLU A 452 11.68 -1.92 -17.52
C GLU A 452 10.27 -1.72 -18.08
N ARG A 453 10.09 -2.01 -19.38
CA ARG A 453 8.83 -1.85 -20.08
C ARG A 453 8.23 -3.19 -20.50
N PRO A 454 6.89 -3.29 -20.62
CA PRO A 454 6.25 -4.53 -21.00
C PRO A 454 6.80 -5.14 -22.29
N GLU A 455 7.21 -6.41 -22.23
CA GLU A 455 7.69 -7.15 -23.39
C GLU A 455 6.53 -7.86 -24.11
N LEU A 456 6.30 -7.49 -25.37
CA LEU A 456 5.32 -8.16 -26.22
C LEU A 456 5.84 -9.54 -26.67
N SER A 457 4.98 -10.56 -26.61
CA SER A 457 5.22 -11.95 -27.02
C SER A 457 5.57 -12.16 -28.51
N GLY A 458 5.56 -11.10 -29.31
CA GLY A 458 5.86 -11.13 -30.73
C GLY A 458 6.69 -9.92 -31.20
N ALA A 459 6.95 -9.85 -32.50
CA ALA A 459 7.73 -8.74 -33.04
C ALA A 459 6.97 -7.41 -32.89
N VAL A 460 7.50 -6.52 -32.05
CA VAL A 460 6.93 -5.20 -31.79
C VAL A 460 6.79 -4.37 -33.07
N GLU A 461 5.57 -3.90 -33.32
CA GLU A 461 5.26 -2.80 -34.21
C GLU A 461 4.80 -1.60 -33.39
N THR A 462 5.10 -0.39 -33.87
CA THR A 462 4.64 0.85 -33.23
C THR A 462 3.67 1.65 -34.11
N TYR A 463 2.76 2.38 -33.48
CA TYR A 463 1.90 3.36 -34.13
C TYR A 463 2.02 4.71 -33.40
N GLU A 464 2.57 5.71 -34.09
CA GLU A 464 2.69 7.08 -33.57
C GLU A 464 1.40 7.86 -33.86
N THR A 465 0.73 8.39 -32.83
CA THR A 465 -0.45 9.27 -32.98
C THR A 465 -0.42 10.40 -31.97
N GLY A 466 -0.38 11.65 -32.44
CA GLY A 466 -0.39 12.82 -31.57
C GLY A 466 0.67 12.71 -30.44
N PRO A 467 0.24 12.69 -29.16
CA PRO A 467 1.10 12.54 -27.99
C PRO A 467 1.40 11.09 -27.59
N PHE A 468 0.86 10.09 -28.30
CA PHE A 468 0.95 8.67 -27.94
C PHE A 468 1.91 7.87 -28.84
N LEU A 469 2.55 6.86 -28.24
CA LEU A 469 3.27 5.79 -28.90
C LEU A 469 2.62 4.45 -28.55
N VAL A 470 1.93 3.83 -29.52
CA VAL A 470 1.23 2.56 -29.29
C VAL A 470 2.13 1.39 -29.70
N HIS A 471 2.44 0.49 -28.76
CA HIS A 471 3.20 -0.75 -28.95
C HIS A 471 2.26 -1.93 -29.11
N TYR A 472 2.41 -2.70 -30.19
CA TYR A 472 1.56 -3.87 -30.45
C TYR A 472 2.29 -4.93 -31.26
N THR A 473 1.76 -6.15 -31.29
CA THR A 473 2.24 -7.22 -32.16
C THR A 473 1.11 -7.85 -32.98
N LEU A 474 1.43 -8.38 -34.16
CA LEU A 474 0.51 -9.11 -35.04
C LEU A 474 0.71 -10.64 -34.98
N GLU A 475 1.57 -11.09 -34.07
CA GLU A 475 1.99 -12.48 -33.83
C GLU A 475 2.20 -12.67 -32.32
N GLY A 476 2.27 -13.92 -31.84
CA GLY A 476 2.37 -14.21 -30.40
C GLY A 476 1.01 -14.38 -29.71
N SER A 477 1.02 -14.39 -28.36
CA SER A 477 -0.19 -14.35 -27.53
C SER A 477 -0.83 -12.96 -27.57
N ASP A 478 -0.04 -11.89 -27.55
CA ASP A 478 -0.48 -10.48 -27.58
C ASP A 478 -0.95 -10.01 -28.97
N LYS A 479 -1.38 -10.95 -29.79
CA LYS A 479 -1.66 -10.70 -31.19
C LYS A 479 -2.96 -9.91 -31.32
N THR A 480 -2.83 -8.64 -31.69
CA THR A 480 -3.96 -7.81 -32.12
C THR A 480 -4.12 -7.79 -33.66
N THR A 481 -5.07 -6.99 -34.15
CA THR A 481 -5.22 -6.67 -35.56
C THR A 481 -5.08 -5.18 -35.80
N ARG A 482 -4.57 -4.78 -36.98
CA ARG A 482 -4.50 -3.35 -37.36
C ARG A 482 -5.83 -2.61 -37.26
N LYS A 483 -6.96 -3.32 -37.41
CA LYS A 483 -8.28 -2.71 -37.26
C LYS A 483 -8.55 -2.34 -35.80
N VAL A 484 -8.19 -3.18 -34.84
CA VAL A 484 -8.34 -2.89 -33.41
C VAL A 484 -7.42 -1.73 -33.04
N VAL A 485 -6.16 -1.76 -33.48
CA VAL A 485 -5.22 -0.64 -33.28
C VAL A 485 -5.74 0.68 -33.88
N ASP A 486 -6.32 0.66 -35.09
CA ASP A 486 -6.90 1.87 -35.70
C ASP A 486 -8.08 2.42 -34.87
N GLU A 487 -8.88 1.57 -34.21
CA GLU A 487 -9.98 1.99 -33.33
C GLU A 487 -9.46 2.47 -31.97
N LEU A 488 -8.44 1.81 -31.41
CA LEU A 488 -7.74 2.21 -30.18
C LEU A 488 -7.14 3.61 -30.31
N VAL A 489 -6.41 3.86 -31.40
CA VAL A 489 -5.84 5.17 -31.72
C VAL A 489 -6.93 6.25 -31.82
N ALA A 490 -8.07 5.93 -32.41
CA ALA A 490 -9.19 6.87 -32.49
C ALA A 490 -9.82 7.14 -31.10
N ALA A 491 -9.80 6.15 -30.20
CA ALA A 491 -10.23 6.31 -28.82
C ALA A 491 -9.28 7.24 -28.07
N LEU A 492 -7.97 6.95 -28.09
CA LEU A 492 -6.90 7.78 -27.50
C LEU A 492 -6.96 9.24 -27.96
N ASP A 493 -7.10 9.48 -29.27
CA ASP A 493 -7.24 10.83 -29.83
C ASP A 493 -8.50 11.55 -29.29
N SER A 494 -9.60 10.82 -29.06
CA SER A 494 -10.86 11.38 -28.54
C SER A 494 -10.74 11.69 -27.04
N THR A 495 -10.16 10.77 -26.27
CA THR A 495 -9.86 10.93 -24.84
C THR A 495 -8.95 12.13 -24.61
N TRP A 496 -7.82 12.23 -25.31
CA TRP A 496 -6.91 13.37 -25.21
C TRP A 496 -7.59 14.70 -25.57
N ASN A 497 -8.39 14.71 -26.64
CA ASN A 497 -9.09 15.92 -27.05
C ASN A 497 -10.19 16.33 -26.07
N TYR A 498 -10.75 15.40 -25.28
CA TYR A 498 -11.67 15.74 -24.20
C TYR A 498 -10.90 16.35 -23.03
N TYR A 499 -10.02 15.56 -22.40
CA TYR A 499 -9.29 15.96 -21.20
C TYR A 499 -8.42 17.20 -21.38
N ILE A 500 -7.46 17.13 -22.29
CA ILE A 500 -6.41 18.14 -22.39
C ILE A 500 -6.90 19.37 -23.15
N VAL A 501 -7.68 19.18 -24.22
CA VAL A 501 -8.04 20.28 -25.13
C VAL A 501 -9.35 20.97 -24.72
N GLN A 502 -10.35 20.23 -24.24
CA GLN A 502 -11.65 20.82 -23.87
C GLN A 502 -11.71 21.17 -22.39
N GLU A 503 -11.33 20.24 -21.52
CA GLU A 503 -11.44 20.38 -20.07
C GLU A 503 -10.16 20.94 -19.41
N ASN A 504 -9.08 21.13 -20.18
CA ASN A 504 -7.85 21.81 -19.76
C ASN A 504 -7.17 21.13 -18.56
N TRP A 505 -7.14 19.80 -18.57
CA TRP A 505 -6.29 19.01 -17.68
C TRP A 505 -4.81 19.19 -18.04
N PRO A 506 -3.90 19.22 -17.07
CA PRO A 506 -2.46 19.04 -17.30
C PRO A 506 -2.20 17.74 -18.06
N GLU A 507 -1.21 17.73 -18.96
CA GLU A 507 -0.76 16.49 -19.59
C GLU A 507 -0.07 15.60 -18.53
N PRO A 508 -0.20 14.26 -18.59
CA PRO A 508 0.58 13.37 -17.73
C PRO A 508 2.09 13.65 -17.85
N PRO A 509 2.86 13.45 -16.78
CA PRO A 509 4.32 13.57 -16.84
C PRO A 509 4.93 12.66 -17.91
N ARG A 510 6.07 13.07 -18.47
CA ARG A 510 6.79 12.29 -19.49
C ARG A 510 7.81 11.37 -18.86
N ASP A 511 7.97 10.21 -19.46
CA ASP A 511 8.76 9.07 -18.99
C ASP A 511 10.22 9.05 -19.46
N CYS A 512 10.83 10.23 -19.60
CA CYS A 512 12.25 10.34 -19.97
C CYS A 512 12.65 9.65 -21.32
N GLY A 513 11.70 9.26 -22.18
CA GLY A 513 11.95 8.61 -23.47
C GLY A 513 12.05 7.08 -23.40
N GLU A 514 11.57 6.50 -22.31
CA GLU A 514 11.26 5.08 -22.20
C GLU A 514 10.23 4.63 -23.24
N GLY A 515 10.13 3.31 -23.47
CA GLY A 515 9.34 2.72 -24.56
C GLY A 515 9.76 3.10 -25.99
N GLY A 516 10.55 4.15 -26.19
CA GLY A 516 11.23 4.47 -27.45
C GLY A 516 11.36 5.95 -27.79
N ASP A 517 10.46 6.81 -27.29
CA ASP A 517 10.57 8.28 -27.33
C ASP A 517 9.63 8.96 -26.31
N ASP A 518 9.73 10.28 -26.14
CA ASP A 518 9.02 11.05 -25.08
C ASP A 518 7.47 11.14 -25.24
N ARG A 519 6.84 10.26 -26.03
CA ARG A 519 5.38 10.18 -26.14
C ARG A 519 4.84 9.23 -25.09
N PHE A 520 3.60 9.45 -24.67
CA PHE A 520 2.92 8.60 -23.72
C PHE A 520 2.74 7.19 -24.30
N ASP A 521 3.27 6.17 -23.61
CA ASP A 521 3.27 4.79 -24.08
C ASP A 521 1.94 4.06 -23.83
N VAL A 522 1.50 3.29 -24.82
CA VAL A 522 0.34 2.40 -24.71
C VAL A 522 0.70 1.03 -25.26
N TYR A 523 0.65 0.00 -24.41
CA TYR A 523 0.94 -1.39 -24.78
C TYR A 523 -0.35 -2.16 -25.04
N VAL A 524 -0.39 -2.90 -26.15
CA VAL A 524 -1.55 -3.71 -26.55
C VAL A 524 -1.22 -5.18 -26.35
N MET A 525 -1.76 -5.79 -25.29
CA MET A 525 -1.33 -7.08 -24.75
C MET A 525 -2.50 -8.02 -24.48
N GLU A 526 -2.26 -9.33 -24.43
CA GLU A 526 -3.26 -10.27 -23.91
C GLU A 526 -3.30 -10.17 -22.38
N ILE A 527 -4.33 -9.52 -21.85
CA ILE A 527 -4.54 -9.37 -20.40
C ILE A 527 -5.94 -9.82 -19.98
N LEU A 528 -6.89 -9.92 -20.91
CA LEU A 528 -8.25 -10.33 -20.57
C LEU A 528 -8.36 -11.84 -20.31
N GLU A 529 -7.81 -12.69 -21.18
CA GLU A 529 -7.87 -14.15 -20.97
C GLU A 529 -6.87 -14.64 -19.90
N SER A 530 -5.81 -13.86 -19.64
CA SER A 530 -4.72 -14.19 -18.70
C SER A 530 -4.93 -13.63 -17.30
N GLU A 531 -5.39 -12.39 -17.17
CA GLU A 531 -5.45 -11.63 -15.92
C GLU A 531 -6.87 -11.16 -15.57
N GLU A 532 -7.86 -11.41 -16.44
CA GLU A 532 -9.25 -10.94 -16.29
C GLU A 532 -9.39 -9.41 -16.27
N LEU A 533 -8.41 -8.69 -16.82
CA LEU A 533 -8.37 -7.23 -16.93
C LEU A 533 -8.70 -6.74 -18.34
N LEU A 534 -9.36 -5.59 -18.45
CA LEU A 534 -9.64 -4.91 -19.73
C LEU A 534 -8.51 -3.97 -20.15
N GLY A 535 -7.87 -3.38 -19.15
CA GLY A 535 -6.79 -2.41 -19.22
C GLY A 535 -6.32 -2.07 -17.81
N PHE A 536 -5.18 -1.43 -17.72
CA PHE A 536 -4.70 -0.79 -16.49
C PHE A 536 -3.74 0.35 -16.82
N ALA A 537 -3.66 1.33 -15.94
CA ALA A 537 -2.59 2.33 -15.91
C ALA A 537 -1.53 1.94 -14.88
N GLN A 538 -0.26 1.98 -15.26
CA GLN A 538 0.85 1.66 -14.37
C GLN A 538 1.67 2.93 -14.09
N PRO A 539 1.69 3.46 -12.86
CA PRO A 539 2.67 4.45 -12.45
C PRO A 539 4.05 3.78 -12.35
N GLU A 540 5.10 4.48 -12.75
CA GLU A 540 6.47 3.94 -12.75
C GLU A 540 7.40 4.77 -11.89
N GLY A 541 7.60 6.03 -12.26
CA GLY A 541 8.58 6.88 -11.63
C GLY A 541 8.00 8.18 -11.16
N LEU A 542 8.26 8.51 -9.90
CA LEU A 542 7.89 9.78 -9.31
C LEU A 542 8.69 10.92 -9.96
N VAL A 543 8.00 11.95 -10.42
CA VAL A 543 8.55 13.14 -11.04
C VAL A 543 8.55 14.33 -10.07
N GLY A 544 7.67 14.30 -9.07
CA GLY A 544 7.44 15.45 -8.19
C GLY A 544 6.69 16.54 -8.94
N ASP A 545 7.35 17.66 -9.25
CA ASP A 545 6.75 18.80 -9.95
C ASP A 545 6.36 18.43 -11.40
N ASN A 546 5.06 18.29 -11.68
CA ASN A 546 4.57 17.98 -13.02
C ASN A 546 4.75 19.21 -13.92
N PRO A 547 5.64 19.18 -14.93
CA PRO A 547 5.94 20.36 -15.75
C PRO A 547 4.78 20.84 -16.63
N SER A 548 3.71 20.06 -16.72
CA SER A 548 2.49 20.37 -17.45
C SER A 548 1.43 21.07 -16.59
N SER A 549 1.64 21.14 -15.27
CA SER A 549 0.77 21.77 -14.29
C SER A 549 1.23 23.20 -13.94
N GLU A 550 0.34 23.99 -13.34
CA GLU A 550 0.72 25.26 -12.69
C GLU A 550 1.01 25.08 -11.19
N LEU A 551 0.59 23.96 -10.61
CA LEU A 551 0.90 23.56 -9.25
C LEU A 551 2.33 23.01 -9.17
N VAL A 552 2.81 22.83 -7.95
CA VAL A 552 4.07 22.14 -7.67
C VAL A 552 3.67 20.91 -6.89
N GLU A 553 3.53 19.80 -7.58
CA GLU A 553 3.19 18.52 -6.98
C GLU A 553 4.41 17.90 -6.30
N THR A 554 4.15 17.10 -5.26
CA THR A 554 5.19 16.35 -4.55
C THR A 554 5.19 14.88 -4.99
N TYR A 555 4.00 14.34 -5.26
CA TYR A 555 3.79 12.92 -5.59
C TYR A 555 3.45 12.63 -7.06
N ALA A 556 3.57 13.60 -7.98
CA ALA A 556 3.23 13.29 -9.38
C ALA A 556 4.21 12.28 -9.97
N ALA A 557 3.72 11.32 -10.76
CA ALA A 557 4.49 10.30 -11.44
C ALA A 557 4.12 10.21 -12.93
N TYR A 558 5.07 9.77 -13.76
CA TYR A 558 4.73 9.32 -15.11
C TYR A 558 4.19 7.88 -15.07
N SER A 559 3.46 7.53 -16.12
CA SER A 559 2.81 6.23 -16.25
C SER A 559 2.73 5.80 -17.70
N TYR A 560 2.35 4.54 -17.92
CA TYR A 560 1.92 4.01 -19.20
C TYR A 560 0.59 3.28 -19.08
N LEU A 561 -0.02 3.00 -20.23
CA LEU A 561 -1.25 2.21 -20.30
C LEU A 561 -1.00 0.83 -20.89
N VAL A 562 -1.69 -0.18 -20.38
CA VAL A 562 -1.85 -1.48 -21.03
C VAL A 562 -3.32 -1.68 -21.34
N ILE A 563 -3.63 -2.10 -22.56
CA ILE A 563 -5.00 -2.33 -23.03
C ILE A 563 -5.09 -3.71 -23.67
N ASP A 564 -6.18 -4.43 -23.41
CA ASP A 564 -6.38 -5.76 -23.97
C ASP A 564 -6.34 -5.78 -25.51
N ASN A 565 -5.75 -6.83 -26.06
CA ASN A 565 -5.35 -6.88 -27.46
C ASN A 565 -6.54 -6.98 -28.43
N ASP A 566 -7.67 -7.53 -28.01
CA ASP A 566 -8.77 -7.88 -28.92
C ASP A 566 -10.17 -7.93 -28.29
N PHE A 567 -10.28 -7.86 -26.97
CA PHE A 567 -11.51 -7.93 -26.17
C PHE A 567 -12.36 -9.15 -26.56
N ASN A 568 -11.70 -10.27 -26.86
CA ASN A 568 -12.34 -11.48 -27.33
C ASN A 568 -13.29 -12.03 -26.25
N GLY A 569 -14.42 -12.60 -26.69
CA GLY A 569 -15.45 -13.09 -25.79
C GLY A 569 -16.40 -12.04 -25.24
N ILE A 570 -16.10 -10.74 -25.34
CA ILE A 570 -16.95 -9.64 -24.86
C ILE A 570 -17.93 -9.17 -25.95
N GLU A 571 -19.20 -9.02 -25.58
CA GLU A 571 -20.20 -8.39 -26.46
C GLU A 571 -19.90 -6.89 -26.59
N ASN A 572 -19.79 -6.40 -27.83
CA ASN A 572 -19.39 -5.01 -28.13
C ASN A 572 -17.98 -4.63 -27.64
N GLY A 573 -17.00 -5.55 -27.65
CA GLY A 573 -15.63 -5.28 -27.17
C GLY A 573 -14.94 -4.01 -27.71
N ILE A 574 -15.27 -3.51 -28.91
CA ILE A 574 -14.74 -2.21 -29.40
C ILE A 574 -15.33 -1.01 -28.65
N SER A 575 -16.59 -1.07 -28.25
CA SER A 575 -17.22 -0.04 -27.42
C SER A 575 -16.57 -0.04 -26.03
N LEU A 576 -16.40 -1.23 -25.43
CA LEU A 576 -15.74 -1.37 -24.13
C LEU A 576 -14.28 -0.91 -24.17
N MET A 577 -13.51 -1.28 -25.20
CA MET A 577 -12.14 -0.79 -25.39
C MET A 577 -12.07 0.75 -25.40
N ARG A 578 -13.09 1.46 -25.92
CA ARG A 578 -13.09 2.93 -25.89
C ARG A 578 -13.26 3.45 -24.48
N THR A 579 -14.19 2.90 -23.71
CA THR A 579 -14.44 3.34 -22.34
C THR A 579 -13.26 2.99 -21.44
N THR A 580 -12.70 1.78 -21.54
CA THR A 580 -11.46 1.39 -20.85
C THR A 580 -10.33 2.38 -21.13
N VAL A 581 -10.11 2.81 -22.38
CA VAL A 581 -9.09 3.83 -22.68
C VAL A 581 -9.36 5.17 -21.99
N ALA A 582 -10.63 5.60 -21.90
CA ALA A 582 -10.97 6.83 -21.17
C ALA A 582 -10.77 6.67 -19.66
N HIS A 583 -11.12 5.50 -19.12
CA HIS A 583 -10.96 5.12 -17.72
C HIS A 583 -9.48 5.11 -17.33
N GLU A 584 -8.66 4.29 -17.99
CA GLU A 584 -7.24 4.14 -17.63
C GLU A 584 -6.46 5.44 -17.83
N PHE A 585 -6.78 6.21 -18.88
CA PHE A 585 -6.12 7.50 -19.08
C PHE A 585 -6.48 8.52 -17.99
N MET A 586 -7.61 8.36 -17.28
CA MET A 586 -7.90 9.16 -16.08
C MET A 586 -6.84 8.92 -15.01
N HIS A 587 -6.49 7.66 -14.75
CA HIS A 587 -5.47 7.32 -13.76
C HIS A 587 -4.13 7.95 -14.10
N SER A 588 -3.72 7.96 -15.38
CA SER A 588 -2.52 8.68 -15.80
C SER A 588 -2.56 10.20 -15.53
N LEU A 589 -3.74 10.82 -15.52
CA LEU A 589 -3.90 12.23 -15.12
C LEU A 589 -3.87 12.38 -13.60
N GLN A 590 -4.47 11.45 -12.86
CA GLN A 590 -4.49 11.42 -11.39
C GLN A 590 -3.09 11.25 -10.85
N PHE A 591 -2.33 10.27 -11.36
CA PHE A 591 -0.91 10.09 -11.05
C PHE A 591 -0.07 11.32 -11.42
N GLY A 592 -0.50 12.11 -12.39
CA GLY A 592 0.12 13.39 -12.73
C GLY A 592 -0.10 14.50 -11.70
N PHE A 593 -0.95 14.26 -10.69
CA PHE A 593 -1.15 15.09 -9.51
C PHE A 593 -0.56 14.41 -8.29
N ASP A 594 -1.04 13.19 -8.01
CA ASP A 594 -0.70 12.43 -6.83
C ASP A 594 -0.84 10.93 -7.10
N ILE A 595 0.13 10.13 -6.67
CA ILE A 595 0.04 8.65 -6.68
C ILE A 595 -0.29 8.06 -5.31
N ASN A 596 -0.28 8.88 -4.25
CA ASN A 596 -0.39 8.49 -2.86
C ASN A 596 -1.69 8.99 -2.20
N GLU A 597 -2.63 9.51 -2.99
CA GLU A 597 -3.94 9.94 -2.50
C GLU A 597 -4.66 8.79 -1.75
N THR A 598 -4.96 9.03 -0.48
CA THR A 598 -5.53 8.05 0.46
C THR A 598 -7.04 7.89 0.37
N PHE A 599 -7.75 8.80 -0.30
CA PHE A 599 -9.17 8.66 -0.63
C PHE A 599 -9.36 7.80 -1.89
N GLY A 600 -9.04 6.50 -1.77
CA GLY A 600 -8.95 5.55 -2.87
C GLY A 600 -10.18 5.51 -3.79
N SER A 601 -11.39 5.65 -3.22
CA SER A 601 -12.64 5.65 -3.99
C SER A 601 -12.71 6.74 -5.08
N LEU A 602 -11.97 7.85 -4.92
CA LEU A 602 -11.96 8.94 -5.88
C LEU A 602 -11.28 8.56 -7.19
N TYR A 603 -10.27 7.67 -7.15
CA TYR A 603 -9.58 7.18 -8.35
C TYR A 603 -10.58 6.53 -9.31
N GLU A 604 -11.23 5.47 -8.85
CA GLU A 604 -12.16 4.67 -9.64
C GLU A 604 -13.44 5.43 -9.98
N SER A 605 -14.06 6.10 -9.00
CA SER A 605 -15.34 6.79 -9.23
C SER A 605 -15.23 7.90 -10.28
N SER A 606 -14.12 8.64 -10.30
CA SER A 606 -13.90 9.70 -11.30
C SER A 606 -13.43 9.16 -12.65
N ALA A 607 -12.73 8.01 -12.69
CA ALA A 607 -12.42 7.28 -13.92
C ALA A 607 -13.67 6.70 -14.60
N VAL A 608 -14.54 6.03 -13.83
CA VAL A 608 -15.86 5.52 -14.30
C VAL A 608 -16.74 6.68 -14.78
N TRP A 609 -16.78 7.79 -14.03
CA TRP A 609 -17.51 8.97 -14.46
C TRP A 609 -17.03 9.46 -15.83
N MET A 610 -15.72 9.44 -16.09
CA MET A 610 -15.18 9.89 -17.38
C MET A 610 -15.67 9.07 -18.57
N GLU A 611 -15.86 7.75 -18.41
CA GLU A 611 -16.39 6.91 -19.49
C GLU A 611 -17.69 7.49 -20.08
N THR A 612 -18.54 8.01 -19.19
CA THR A 612 -19.81 8.66 -19.55
C THR A 612 -19.63 9.99 -20.27
N GLN A 613 -18.49 10.66 -20.08
CA GLN A 613 -18.21 11.97 -20.65
C GLN A 613 -17.55 11.88 -22.02
N VAL A 614 -16.56 11.00 -22.17
CA VAL A 614 -15.80 10.85 -23.43
C VAL A 614 -16.57 10.01 -24.43
N PHE A 615 -17.22 8.92 -23.96
CA PHE A 615 -17.92 7.95 -24.79
C PHE A 615 -19.35 7.66 -24.30
N PRO A 616 -20.23 8.68 -24.21
CA PRO A 616 -21.59 8.51 -23.66
C PRO A 616 -22.45 7.45 -24.36
N ASP A 617 -22.23 7.21 -25.67
CA ASP A 617 -22.97 6.21 -26.45
C ASP A 617 -22.43 4.77 -26.25
N ASP A 618 -21.20 4.63 -25.74
CA ASP A 618 -20.48 3.36 -25.56
C ASP A 618 -20.20 3.05 -24.06
N GLN A 619 -20.59 3.94 -23.13
CA GLN A 619 -20.31 3.92 -21.69
C GLN A 619 -20.57 2.55 -21.03
N ASP A 620 -19.76 2.18 -20.02
CA ASP A 620 -19.94 0.99 -19.18
C ASP A 620 -20.07 1.32 -17.68
N ALA A 621 -20.41 2.58 -17.35
CA ALA A 621 -20.61 3.04 -15.98
C ALA A 621 -21.95 2.58 -15.36
N THR A 622 -22.99 2.45 -16.20
CA THR A 622 -24.36 2.19 -15.70
C THR A 622 -24.59 0.84 -15.01
N PRO A 623 -23.89 -0.27 -15.33
CA PRO A 623 -23.97 -1.52 -14.56
C PRO A 623 -23.60 -1.35 -13.07
N TYR A 624 -22.63 -0.49 -12.74
CA TYR A 624 -22.20 -0.25 -11.35
C TYR A 624 -23.27 0.43 -10.49
N VAL A 625 -24.30 1.04 -11.09
CA VAL A 625 -25.41 1.65 -10.34
C VAL A 625 -26.09 0.64 -9.43
N SER A 626 -26.08 -0.64 -9.80
CA SER A 626 -26.66 -1.71 -8.99
C SER A 626 -25.99 -1.85 -7.61
N ASP A 627 -24.68 -1.60 -7.52
CA ASP A 627 -23.91 -1.75 -6.29
C ASP A 627 -24.31 -0.66 -5.29
N TYR A 628 -24.32 0.61 -5.72
CA TYR A 628 -24.82 1.72 -4.91
C TYR A 628 -26.29 1.55 -4.54
N TYR A 629 -27.16 1.25 -5.51
CA TYR A 629 -28.62 1.19 -5.29
C TYR A 629 -29.04 0.04 -4.37
N SER A 630 -28.20 -1.00 -4.25
CA SER A 630 -28.43 -2.11 -3.34
C SER A 630 -28.05 -1.82 -1.89
N LEU A 631 -27.09 -0.92 -1.68
CA LEU A 631 -26.49 -0.57 -0.39
C LEU A 631 -26.30 0.94 -0.23
N PRO A 632 -27.36 1.75 -0.33
CA PRO A 632 -27.23 3.19 -0.12
C PRO A 632 -26.99 3.54 1.36
N ASP A 633 -27.16 2.59 2.27
CA ASP A 633 -26.92 2.71 3.71
C ASP A 633 -25.43 2.74 4.08
N LEU A 634 -24.53 2.39 3.14
CA LEU A 634 -23.08 2.46 3.34
C LEU A 634 -22.57 3.90 3.26
N CYS A 635 -21.52 4.17 4.04
CA CYS A 635 -20.85 5.45 4.04
C CYS A 635 -20.23 5.80 2.68
N MET A 636 -19.93 7.09 2.52
CA MET A 636 -19.19 7.60 1.38
C MET A 636 -17.78 7.00 1.35
N GLY A 637 -17.34 6.51 0.20
CA GLY A 637 -15.99 5.97 0.06
C GLY A 637 -15.74 4.64 0.75
N TYR A 638 -16.77 3.92 1.19
CA TYR A 638 -16.60 2.67 1.95
C TYR A 638 -15.69 1.66 1.25
N GLU A 639 -14.60 1.27 1.92
CA GLU A 639 -13.51 0.53 1.29
C GLU A 639 -13.61 -1.01 1.37
N GLN A 640 -14.48 -1.55 2.21
CA GLN A 640 -14.62 -3.01 2.31
C GLN A 640 -15.52 -3.63 1.22
N ASP A 641 -16.07 -2.83 0.30
CA ASP A 641 -16.87 -3.32 -0.83
C ASP A 641 -16.19 -2.88 -2.14
N GLU A 642 -15.53 -3.83 -2.81
CA GLU A 642 -14.71 -3.58 -3.99
C GLU A 642 -15.46 -2.92 -5.15
N PHE A 643 -16.79 -3.08 -5.23
CA PHE A 643 -17.60 -2.50 -6.29
C PHE A 643 -18.19 -1.13 -5.91
N ARG A 644 -18.13 -0.74 -4.64
CA ARG A 644 -18.64 0.55 -4.18
C ARG A 644 -17.91 1.70 -4.85
N TYR A 645 -16.58 1.63 -4.97
CA TYR A 645 -15.76 2.68 -5.59
C TYR A 645 -16.23 3.04 -6.99
N TYR A 646 -16.44 2.03 -7.84
CA TYR A 646 -16.92 2.22 -9.19
C TYR A 646 -18.30 2.87 -9.20
N SER A 647 -19.20 2.41 -8.33
CA SER A 647 -20.59 2.90 -8.27
C SER A 647 -20.74 4.33 -7.76
N GLU A 648 -19.73 4.85 -7.06
CA GLU A 648 -19.70 6.24 -6.57
C GLU A 648 -19.43 7.26 -7.68
N TRP A 649 -19.30 6.84 -8.95
CA TRP A 649 -19.44 7.76 -10.08
C TRP A 649 -20.74 8.59 -10.01
N LEU A 650 -21.78 8.08 -9.34
CA LEU A 650 -23.01 8.82 -9.03
C LEU A 650 -22.78 10.04 -8.11
N LEU A 651 -21.88 9.94 -7.14
CA LEU A 651 -21.45 11.05 -6.29
C LEU A 651 -20.72 12.10 -7.14
N ILE A 652 -19.80 11.65 -7.98
CA ILE A 652 -19.06 12.51 -8.91
C ILE A 652 -20.02 13.26 -9.86
N ASP A 653 -20.95 12.55 -10.51
CA ASP A 653 -21.94 13.17 -11.38
C ASP A 653 -22.87 14.14 -10.62
N SER A 654 -23.28 13.78 -9.39
CA SER A 654 -24.07 14.61 -8.50
C SER A 654 -23.39 15.96 -8.22
N LEU A 655 -22.09 15.94 -7.88
CA LEU A 655 -21.27 17.14 -7.68
C LEU A 655 -21.14 17.95 -8.97
N VAL A 656 -20.84 17.29 -10.09
CA VAL A 656 -20.71 17.96 -11.40
C VAL A 656 -22.00 18.63 -11.85
N GLN A 657 -23.17 18.03 -11.58
CA GLN A 657 -24.45 18.65 -11.88
C GLN A 657 -24.68 19.97 -11.10
N ASP A 658 -24.07 20.12 -9.92
CA ASP A 658 -24.19 21.34 -9.10
C ASP A 658 -23.14 22.39 -9.43
N TYR A 659 -21.91 21.99 -9.65
CA TYR A 659 -20.76 22.89 -9.73
C TYR A 659 -20.10 22.96 -11.12
N GLY A 660 -20.44 22.03 -12.03
CA GLY A 660 -19.87 21.92 -13.37
C GLY A 660 -18.66 20.97 -13.44
N PRO A 661 -18.31 20.43 -14.61
CA PRO A 661 -17.31 19.36 -14.74
C PRO A 661 -15.89 19.76 -14.33
N GLN A 662 -15.57 21.06 -14.36
CA GLN A 662 -14.23 21.55 -14.00
C GLN A 662 -13.83 21.25 -12.55
N ILE A 663 -14.81 21.00 -11.65
CA ILE A 663 -14.49 20.73 -10.25
C ILE A 663 -13.73 19.44 -10.04
N ILE A 664 -13.80 18.48 -10.97
CA ILE A 664 -13.09 17.21 -10.81
C ILE A 664 -11.59 17.45 -10.95
N ARG A 665 -11.19 18.27 -11.93
CA ARG A 665 -9.80 18.73 -12.07
C ARG A 665 -9.36 19.59 -10.89
N GLU A 666 -10.18 20.57 -10.50
CA GLU A 666 -9.87 21.48 -9.38
C GLU A 666 -9.79 20.73 -8.03
N MET A 667 -10.49 19.60 -7.90
CA MET A 667 -10.42 18.72 -6.72
C MET A 667 -9.07 17.99 -6.67
N TRP A 668 -8.64 17.35 -7.75
CA TRP A 668 -7.31 16.73 -7.83
C TRP A 668 -6.18 17.75 -7.65
N GLU A 669 -6.35 18.96 -8.19
CA GLU A 669 -5.45 20.10 -7.95
C GLU A 669 -5.35 20.48 -6.46
N TYR A 670 -6.45 20.34 -5.70
CA TYR A 670 -6.46 20.62 -4.28
C TYR A 670 -5.84 19.46 -3.47
N LEU A 671 -6.22 18.24 -3.84
CA LEU A 671 -5.84 17.02 -3.15
C LEU A 671 -4.34 16.70 -3.25
N ALA A 672 -3.68 17.10 -4.33
CA ALA A 672 -2.21 17.01 -4.48
C ALA A 672 -1.40 17.76 -3.40
N THR A 673 -2.06 18.50 -2.52
CA THR A 673 -1.46 19.20 -1.37
C THR A 673 -2.15 18.90 -0.04
N GLU A 674 -3.36 18.35 -0.09
CA GLU A 674 -4.27 18.19 1.05
C GLU A 674 -4.91 16.81 0.90
N GLU A 675 -4.31 15.80 1.53
CA GLU A 675 -4.60 14.41 1.23
C GLU A 675 -5.96 13.94 1.77
N GLY A 676 -6.49 12.90 1.14
CA GLY A 676 -7.48 12.04 1.72
C GLY A 676 -8.87 12.65 1.82
N LEU A 677 -9.70 11.97 2.62
CA LEU A 677 -11.02 12.43 2.97
C LEU A 677 -11.05 13.81 3.67
N PRO A 678 -10.09 14.19 4.56
CA PRO A 678 -10.01 15.56 5.07
C PRO A 678 -9.82 16.60 3.96
N GLY A 679 -8.92 16.34 3.02
CA GLY A 679 -8.70 17.19 1.86
C GLY A 679 -9.98 17.35 1.03
N PHE A 680 -10.67 16.25 0.76
CA PHE A 680 -11.94 16.27 0.04
C PHE A 680 -13.00 17.12 0.75
N TYR A 681 -13.16 16.98 2.07
CA TYR A 681 -14.10 17.81 2.84
C TYR A 681 -13.73 19.29 2.84
N SER A 682 -12.45 19.60 2.95
CA SER A 682 -11.95 20.98 2.88
C SER A 682 -12.22 21.61 1.51
N TYR A 683 -12.06 20.83 0.44
CA TYR A 683 -12.42 21.27 -0.91
C TYR A 683 -13.93 21.52 -1.06
N LEU A 684 -14.78 20.67 -0.49
CA LEU A 684 -16.23 20.90 -0.44
C LEU A 684 -16.57 22.23 0.28
N GLU A 685 -15.86 22.56 1.35
CA GLU A 685 -16.03 23.86 2.02
C GLU A 685 -15.68 25.03 1.10
N GLN A 686 -14.65 24.91 0.25
CA GLN A 686 -14.32 25.95 -0.74
C GLN A 686 -15.41 26.15 -1.79
N LEU A 687 -16.11 25.09 -2.16
CA LEU A 687 -17.31 25.17 -3.01
C LEU A 687 -18.51 25.79 -2.29
N GLY A 688 -18.42 25.98 -0.97
CA GLY A 688 -19.45 26.57 -0.12
C GLY A 688 -20.55 25.57 0.23
N THR A 689 -20.21 24.29 0.33
CA THR A 689 -21.10 23.19 0.71
C THR A 689 -20.49 22.36 1.83
N THR A 690 -21.27 21.46 2.41
CA THR A 690 -20.76 20.45 3.36
C THR A 690 -20.95 19.03 2.84
N PRO A 691 -20.23 18.02 3.40
CA PRO A 691 -20.44 16.62 3.05
C PRO A 691 -21.89 16.16 3.24
N GLN A 692 -22.58 16.69 4.27
CA GLN A 692 -23.99 16.39 4.54
C GLN A 692 -24.91 16.94 3.46
N GLU A 693 -24.65 18.16 2.96
CA GLU A 693 -25.42 18.75 1.86
C GLU A 693 -25.16 17.99 0.55
N VAL A 694 -23.92 17.53 0.32
CA VAL A 694 -23.56 16.71 -0.84
C VAL A 694 -24.31 15.37 -0.81
N GLU A 695 -24.29 14.67 0.33
CA GLU A 695 -25.00 13.40 0.50
C GLU A 695 -26.51 13.58 0.38
N GLU A 696 -27.09 14.64 0.96
CA GLU A 696 -28.52 14.93 0.79
C GLU A 696 -28.90 15.09 -0.68
N ARG A 697 -28.11 15.85 -1.44
CA ARG A 697 -28.39 16.07 -2.86
C ARG A 697 -28.20 14.79 -3.68
N LEU A 698 -27.17 13.98 -3.37
CA LEU A 698 -26.96 12.67 -3.96
C LEU A 698 -28.16 11.74 -3.69
N ALA A 699 -28.61 11.66 -2.44
CA ALA A 699 -29.73 10.82 -2.05
C ALA A 699 -31.04 11.22 -2.76
N VAL A 700 -31.32 12.52 -2.87
CA VAL A 700 -32.46 13.03 -3.65
C VAL A 700 -32.32 12.70 -5.14
N ARG A 701 -31.14 12.85 -5.74
CA ARG A 701 -30.89 12.50 -7.16
C ARG A 701 -31.09 11.02 -7.41
N ASN A 702 -30.57 10.16 -6.54
CA ASN A 702 -30.74 8.71 -6.60
C ASN A 702 -32.21 8.32 -6.54
N LEU A 703 -32.96 8.85 -5.57
CA LEU A 703 -34.39 8.60 -5.46
C LEU A 703 -35.14 9.00 -6.74
N LEU A 704 -34.84 10.17 -7.29
CA LEU A 704 -35.53 10.71 -8.46
C LEU A 704 -35.02 10.14 -9.80
N ARG A 705 -33.92 9.37 -9.78
CA ARG A 705 -33.14 8.96 -10.96
C ARG A 705 -32.80 10.16 -11.86
N ARG A 706 -32.33 11.25 -11.25
CA ARG A 706 -32.01 12.50 -11.95
C ARG A 706 -30.60 12.43 -12.55
N TYR A 707 -30.45 11.60 -13.58
CA TYR A 707 -29.22 11.40 -14.35
C TYR A 707 -29.53 11.36 -15.84
N ASP A 708 -28.63 11.85 -16.68
CA ASP A 708 -28.82 11.82 -18.14
C ASP A 708 -28.90 10.37 -18.67
N LEU A 709 -28.12 9.46 -18.07
CA LEU A 709 -28.10 8.02 -18.36
C LEU A 709 -29.15 7.22 -17.60
N ALA A 710 -30.06 7.86 -16.86
CA ALA A 710 -31.03 7.16 -16.01
C ALA A 710 -31.88 6.12 -16.75
N SER A 711 -32.12 6.26 -18.07
CA SER A 711 -32.87 5.27 -18.85
C SER A 711 -32.14 3.94 -19.06
N GLU A 712 -30.84 3.91 -18.79
CA GLU A 712 -29.96 2.76 -18.96
C GLU A 712 -29.72 2.02 -17.64
N PHE A 713 -30.02 2.62 -16.48
CA PHE A 713 -29.87 1.93 -15.20
C PHE A 713 -30.83 0.73 -15.14
N ASP A 714 -30.28 -0.42 -14.84
CA ASP A 714 -30.97 -1.71 -14.73
C ASP A 714 -31.31 -2.10 -13.29
N ALA A 715 -30.95 -1.26 -12.32
CA ALA A 715 -31.27 -1.40 -10.90
C ALA A 715 -32.42 -0.49 -10.43
N GLU A 716 -33.11 -0.93 -9.37
CA GLU A 716 -34.05 -0.11 -8.60
C GLU A 716 -33.41 0.25 -7.27
N LEU A 717 -33.56 1.51 -6.84
CA LEU A 717 -33.09 1.96 -5.53
C LEU A 717 -33.77 1.16 -4.42
N TYR A 718 -32.97 0.62 -3.50
CA TYR A 718 -33.44 -0.12 -2.37
C TYR A 718 -34.23 0.78 -1.40
N ILE A 719 -35.43 0.32 -1.01
CA ILE A 719 -36.35 1.04 -0.12
C ILE A 719 -36.45 0.28 1.19
N GLU A 720 -35.83 0.82 2.24
CA GLU A 720 -35.70 0.21 3.56
C GLU A 720 -37.05 0.01 4.27
N GLY A 721 -38.02 0.89 4.04
CA GLY A 721 -39.29 0.81 4.78
C GLY A 721 -40.50 1.44 4.10
N ILE A 722 -41.69 1.18 4.69
CA ILE A 722 -42.96 1.78 4.26
C ILE A 722 -43.78 2.22 5.48
N ILE A 723 -44.13 3.50 5.51
CA ILE A 723 -45.08 4.07 6.46
C ILE A 723 -46.50 3.82 5.95
N LEU A 724 -47.18 2.81 6.51
CA LEU A 724 -48.57 2.47 6.20
C LEU A 724 -49.59 3.21 7.07
N GLU A 725 -49.26 3.45 8.33
CA GLU A 725 -50.06 4.18 9.31
C GLU A 725 -49.15 4.86 10.36
N PRO A 726 -49.63 5.89 11.08
CA PRO A 726 -48.86 6.52 12.15
C PRO A 726 -48.44 5.51 13.23
N GLY A 727 -47.21 5.62 13.71
CA GLY A 727 -46.60 4.68 14.63
C GLY A 727 -45.09 4.85 14.67
N THR A 728 -44.40 3.84 15.19
CA THR A 728 -42.94 3.76 15.17
C THR A 728 -42.51 2.90 13.99
N VAL A 729 -41.51 3.37 13.23
CA VAL A 729 -40.86 2.67 12.12
C VAL A 729 -39.38 2.51 12.45
N GLN A 730 -38.80 1.38 12.09
CA GLN A 730 -37.41 1.00 12.30
C GLN A 730 -36.88 0.39 10.99
N PRO A 731 -35.55 0.31 10.80
CA PRO A 731 -34.98 -0.35 9.63
C PRO A 731 -35.41 -1.82 9.55
N ALA A 732 -35.53 -2.31 8.32
CA ALA A 732 -35.79 -3.70 8.00
C ALA A 732 -34.53 -4.58 8.13
N ALA A 733 -33.34 -4.03 7.88
CA ALA A 733 -32.07 -4.76 7.89
C ALA A 733 -31.07 -4.21 8.92
N THR A 734 -30.44 -3.07 8.61
CA THR A 734 -29.33 -2.45 9.33
C THR A 734 -29.61 -0.97 9.56
N GLY A 735 -28.90 -0.34 10.48
CA GLY A 735 -28.87 1.12 10.57
C GLY A 735 -28.25 1.77 9.33
N VAL A 736 -28.10 3.08 9.38
CA VAL A 736 -27.50 3.89 8.31
C VAL A 736 -26.12 4.39 8.73
N GLN A 737 -25.09 4.08 7.94
CA GLN A 737 -23.71 4.48 8.21
C GLN A 737 -23.49 5.99 8.02
N GLN A 738 -22.40 6.52 8.57
CA GLN A 738 -21.95 7.92 8.40
C GLN A 738 -22.02 8.36 6.94
N LEU A 739 -22.69 9.47 6.64
CA LEU A 739 -22.91 9.95 5.26
C LEU A 739 -23.53 8.90 4.32
N GLY A 740 -24.31 7.94 4.85
CA GLY A 740 -25.18 7.06 4.08
C GLY A 740 -26.66 7.49 4.16
N ALA A 741 -27.50 6.85 3.35
CA ALA A 741 -28.93 7.20 3.25
C ALA A 741 -29.87 5.99 3.20
N ASP A 742 -30.93 6.06 4.01
CA ASP A 742 -32.04 5.11 4.00
C ASP A 742 -33.33 5.70 3.44
N TYR A 743 -34.06 4.92 2.63
CA TYR A 743 -35.26 5.38 1.94
C TYR A 743 -36.53 4.72 2.47
N VAL A 744 -37.49 5.53 2.92
CA VAL A 744 -38.76 5.07 3.48
C VAL A 744 -39.94 5.67 2.72
N ARG A 745 -40.79 4.82 2.15
CA ARG A 745 -41.98 5.26 1.40
C ARG A 745 -43.13 5.68 2.33
N ILE A 746 -43.71 6.86 2.12
CA ILE A 746 -44.95 7.29 2.78
C ILE A 746 -46.15 6.87 1.92
N SER A 747 -46.85 5.81 2.33
CA SER A 747 -47.88 5.20 1.47
C SER A 747 -49.21 5.96 1.45
N GLN A 748 -49.55 6.68 2.52
CA GLN A 748 -50.82 7.40 2.62
C GLN A 748 -50.57 8.92 2.58
N PRO A 749 -51.26 9.67 1.70
CA PRO A 749 -51.21 11.12 1.74
C PRO A 749 -51.80 11.65 3.05
N GLY A 750 -51.11 12.59 3.69
CA GLY A 750 -51.50 13.09 4.99
C GLY A 750 -50.59 14.21 5.47
N ARG A 751 -50.84 14.67 6.70
CA ARG A 751 -49.96 15.61 7.38
C ARG A 751 -49.35 14.92 8.59
N TYR A 752 -48.03 14.80 8.59
CA TYR A 752 -47.30 13.99 9.55
C TYR A 752 -46.27 14.85 10.29
N ALA A 753 -46.21 14.69 11.61
CA ALA A 753 -45.05 15.03 12.41
C ALA A 753 -44.14 13.80 12.43
N LEU A 754 -42.90 13.98 11.98
CA LEU A 754 -41.85 12.98 11.90
C LEU A 754 -40.76 13.37 12.91
N SER A 755 -40.20 12.39 13.62
CA SER A 755 -39.13 12.60 14.58
C SER A 755 -38.23 11.37 14.61
N ALA A 756 -36.94 11.57 14.40
CA ALA A 756 -35.91 10.56 14.62
C ALA A 756 -35.60 10.42 16.12
N ASN A 757 -34.94 9.32 16.48
CA ASN A 757 -34.45 9.02 17.83
C ASN A 757 -33.07 9.60 18.12
N ASP A 758 -32.32 9.98 17.09
CA ASP A 758 -30.96 10.52 17.16
C ASP A 758 -30.92 11.90 16.47
N PRO A 759 -30.33 12.94 17.10
CA PRO A 759 -30.21 14.26 16.51
C PRO A 759 -29.29 14.33 15.28
N ASP A 760 -28.42 13.34 15.08
CA ASP A 760 -27.52 13.26 13.93
C ASP A 760 -28.18 12.57 12.71
N LEU A 761 -29.50 12.35 12.77
CA LEU A 761 -30.29 11.92 11.63
C LEU A 761 -31.01 13.13 11.02
N ASN A 762 -30.74 13.41 9.76
CA ASN A 762 -31.49 14.39 8.98
C ASN A 762 -32.63 13.70 8.21
N LEU A 763 -33.85 14.21 8.38
CA LEU A 763 -35.04 13.73 7.72
C LEU A 763 -35.38 14.62 6.52
N VAL A 764 -35.27 14.06 5.32
CA VAL A 764 -35.56 14.77 4.06
C VAL A 764 -36.76 14.14 3.39
N VAL A 765 -37.83 14.90 3.17
CA VAL A 765 -39.04 14.38 2.51
C VAL A 765 -39.09 14.86 1.06
N VAL A 766 -39.27 13.93 0.13
CA VAL A 766 -39.40 14.20 -1.30
C VAL A 766 -40.81 13.89 -1.74
N GLY A 767 -41.53 14.92 -2.20
CA GLY A 767 -42.89 14.84 -2.72
C GLY A 767 -42.91 14.91 -4.25
N ILE A 768 -43.41 13.87 -4.92
CA ILE A 768 -43.37 13.72 -6.38
C ILE A 768 -44.77 13.91 -6.97
N TYR A 769 -44.89 14.84 -7.93
CA TYR A 769 -46.14 15.15 -8.62
C TYR A 769 -46.46 14.18 -9.78
N ASP A 770 -47.71 14.19 -10.23
CA ASP A 770 -48.16 13.46 -11.43
C ASP A 770 -47.50 13.92 -12.74
N ASP A 771 -46.93 15.13 -12.76
CA ASP A 771 -46.33 15.74 -13.95
C ASP A 771 -44.83 15.54 -14.09
N GLY A 772 -44.22 14.74 -13.21
CA GLY A 772 -42.79 14.43 -13.24
C GLY A 772 -41.91 15.50 -12.62
N THR A 773 -42.45 16.36 -11.75
CA THR A 773 -41.68 17.27 -10.90
C THR A 773 -41.73 16.83 -9.44
N ALA A 774 -40.76 17.26 -8.63
CA ALA A 774 -40.73 16.99 -7.20
C ALA A 774 -40.35 18.23 -6.36
N ASP A 775 -40.89 18.28 -5.14
CA ASP A 775 -40.51 19.22 -4.09
C ASP A 775 -39.73 18.47 -3.00
N VAL A 776 -38.72 19.13 -2.42
CA VAL A 776 -37.90 18.62 -1.31
C VAL A 776 -38.20 19.43 -0.04
N PHE A 777 -38.21 18.74 1.11
CA PHE A 777 -38.45 19.30 2.43
C PHE A 777 -37.39 18.81 3.42
N GLU A 778 -36.53 19.71 3.88
CA GLU A 778 -35.56 19.46 4.93
C GLU A 778 -36.23 19.62 6.30
N LEU A 779 -36.29 18.56 7.10
CA LEU A 779 -36.94 18.57 8.41
C LEU A 779 -35.94 18.61 9.58
N GLY A 780 -34.65 18.32 9.36
CA GLY A 780 -33.70 18.03 10.45
C GLY A 780 -34.07 16.72 11.15
N ASP A 781 -33.79 16.61 12.46
CA ASP A 781 -34.13 15.45 13.27
C ASP A 781 -35.65 15.32 13.56
N ASN A 782 -36.41 16.40 13.40
CA ASN A 782 -37.86 16.40 13.55
C ASN A 782 -38.56 17.53 12.80
N GLY A 783 -39.69 17.23 12.15
CA GLY A 783 -40.47 18.24 11.45
C GLY A 783 -41.84 17.78 11.01
N VAL A 784 -42.62 18.73 10.47
CA VAL A 784 -43.97 18.47 9.96
C VAL A 784 -43.97 18.59 8.44
N VAL A 785 -44.51 17.58 7.75
CA VAL A 785 -44.67 17.58 6.30
C VAL A 785 -46.13 17.34 5.91
N ASP A 786 -46.57 17.95 4.81
CA ASP A 786 -47.90 17.76 4.24
C ASP A 786 -47.78 17.12 2.84
N THR A 787 -48.07 15.82 2.76
CA THR A 787 -47.89 15.04 1.53
C THR A 787 -49.14 15.00 0.64
N ASN A 788 -50.23 15.70 0.99
CA ASN A 788 -51.52 15.61 0.29
C ASN A 788 -51.49 16.06 -1.18
N ALA A 789 -50.52 16.89 -1.56
CA ALA A 789 -50.40 17.42 -2.91
C ALA A 789 -49.71 16.46 -3.90
N TYR A 790 -49.01 15.46 -3.38
CA TYR A 790 -48.09 14.63 -4.16
C TYR A 790 -48.71 13.29 -4.52
N ARG A 791 -48.30 12.75 -5.66
CA ARG A 791 -48.66 11.40 -6.11
C ARG A 791 -47.92 10.35 -5.29
N TYR A 792 -46.64 10.58 -5.05
CA TYR A 792 -45.79 9.75 -4.21
C TYR A 792 -45.04 10.65 -3.22
N ALA A 793 -44.73 10.12 -2.04
CA ALA A 793 -43.90 10.78 -1.05
C ALA A 793 -42.96 9.76 -0.43
N TYR A 794 -41.69 10.16 -0.28
CA TYR A 794 -40.64 9.36 0.33
C TYR A 794 -39.96 10.22 1.40
N LEU A 795 -39.54 9.57 2.47
CA LEU A 795 -38.65 10.09 3.47
C LEU A 795 -37.28 9.47 3.23
N ILE A 796 -36.24 10.28 3.27
CA ILE A 796 -34.84 9.88 3.27
C ILE A 796 -34.32 10.17 4.68
N LEU A 797 -33.66 9.20 5.29
CA LEU A 797 -32.94 9.34 6.55
C LEU A 797 -31.45 9.35 6.23
N ILE A 798 -30.76 10.43 6.58
CA ILE A 798 -29.33 10.60 6.32
C ILE A 798 -28.61 10.69 7.65
N ASN A 799 -27.56 9.89 7.83
CA ASN A 799 -26.66 10.04 8.96
C ASN A 799 -25.71 11.22 8.69
N THR A 800 -25.83 12.30 9.46
CA THR A 800 -25.06 13.53 9.23
C THR A 800 -23.67 13.51 9.84
N ARG A 801 -23.30 12.44 10.56
CA ARG A 801 -21.94 12.29 11.09
C ARG A 801 -20.97 12.11 9.93
N ALA A 802 -19.94 12.95 9.88
CA ALA A 802 -18.79 12.72 9.03
C ALA A 802 -17.95 11.55 9.59
N HIS A 803 -17.11 10.97 8.76
CA HIS A 803 -16.11 9.97 9.13
C HIS A 803 -14.79 10.33 8.43
N MET A 804 -13.70 9.79 8.97
CA MET A 804 -12.34 9.92 8.43
C MET A 804 -11.76 8.57 8.01
N ASP A 805 -12.29 7.48 8.57
CA ASP A 805 -11.90 6.11 8.26
C ASP A 805 -12.86 5.52 7.22
N LEU A 806 -12.32 5.07 6.10
CA LEU A 806 -13.08 4.48 4.99
C LEU A 806 -13.39 2.99 5.21
N SER A 807 -12.67 2.35 6.11
CA SER A 807 -12.81 0.94 6.46
C SER A 807 -13.77 0.73 7.64
N GLU A 808 -13.81 1.64 8.62
CA GLU A 808 -14.63 1.51 9.84
C GLU A 808 -15.74 2.56 9.96
N CYS A 809 -16.81 2.40 9.19
CA CYS A 809 -17.97 3.30 9.25
C CYS A 809 -18.99 2.89 10.33
N ALA A 810 -19.28 3.82 11.25
CA ALA A 810 -20.27 3.64 12.31
C ALA A 810 -21.70 3.85 11.81
N ASP A 811 -22.61 3.01 12.27
CA ASP A 811 -24.04 3.05 11.95
C ASP A 811 -24.90 3.71 13.04
N ILE A 812 -26.01 4.31 12.61
CA ILE A 812 -27.11 4.69 13.49
C ILE A 812 -28.29 3.76 13.25
N ASP A 813 -28.59 2.93 14.26
CA ASP A 813 -29.85 2.20 14.38
C ASP A 813 -31.02 3.17 14.63
N TRP A 814 -31.65 3.62 13.54
CA TRP A 814 -32.67 4.65 13.62
C TRP A 814 -34.05 4.12 14.05
N GLU A 815 -34.79 4.95 14.77
CA GLU A 815 -36.19 4.76 15.11
C GLU A 815 -36.96 6.04 14.77
N LEU A 816 -37.90 5.92 13.84
CA LEU A 816 -38.72 7.02 13.36
C LEU A 816 -40.11 6.99 14.02
N THR A 817 -40.46 8.04 14.74
CA THR A 817 -41.82 8.26 15.23
C THR A 817 -42.64 9.08 14.22
N VAL A 818 -43.77 8.51 13.79
CA VAL A 818 -44.72 9.11 12.85
C VAL A 818 -46.05 9.39 13.55
N ALA A 819 -46.48 10.65 13.55
CA ALA A 819 -47.77 11.06 14.13
C ALA A 819 -48.59 11.92 13.16
N GLU A 820 -49.91 11.70 13.08
CA GLU A 820 -50.80 12.66 12.43
C GLU A 820 -50.84 13.98 13.22
N THR A 821 -50.73 15.11 12.52
CA THR A 821 -50.79 16.43 13.14
C THR A 821 -51.60 17.44 12.31
N ALA A 822 -52.01 18.53 12.96
CA ALA A 822 -52.60 19.71 12.34
C ALA A 822 -51.68 20.94 12.41
N ASP A 823 -50.46 20.77 12.93
CA ASP A 823 -49.46 21.83 13.01
C ASP A 823 -49.04 22.30 11.60
N GLU A 824 -48.38 23.46 11.52
CA GLU A 824 -47.95 24.00 10.24
C GLU A 824 -46.75 23.20 9.70
N PRO A 825 -46.76 22.78 8.42
CA PRO A 825 -45.64 22.07 7.82
C PRO A 825 -44.46 22.99 7.55
N VAL A 826 -43.27 22.39 7.48
CA VAL A 826 -42.06 23.03 6.96
C VAL A 826 -42.28 23.38 5.49
N ALA A 827 -41.72 24.51 5.05
CA ALA A 827 -41.78 24.91 3.66
C ALA A 827 -40.80 24.08 2.82
N SER A 828 -41.14 23.79 1.57
CA SER A 828 -40.17 23.18 0.64
C SER A 828 -38.96 24.10 0.44
N THR A 829 -37.81 23.52 0.06
CA THR A 829 -36.59 24.26 -0.29
C THR A 829 -36.82 25.30 -1.40
N GLY A 830 -37.84 25.07 -2.24
CA GLY A 830 -38.25 25.96 -3.31
C GLY A 830 -37.51 25.72 -4.62
N GLU A 831 -36.52 24.83 -4.62
CA GLU A 831 -35.98 24.18 -5.81
C GLU A 831 -37.01 23.18 -6.35
N VAL A 832 -37.25 23.20 -7.66
CA VAL A 832 -38.13 22.24 -8.34
C VAL A 832 -37.25 21.20 -9.00
N TRP A 833 -37.40 19.94 -8.59
CA TRP A 833 -36.62 18.82 -9.07
C TRP A 833 -37.29 18.11 -10.24
N ASP A 834 -36.49 17.65 -11.21
CA ASP A 834 -36.96 16.76 -12.28
C ASP A 834 -37.08 15.34 -11.73
N ALA A 835 -38.27 14.76 -11.89
CA ALA A 835 -38.63 13.40 -11.48
C ALA A 835 -39.25 12.62 -12.66
N THR A 836 -38.92 12.98 -13.90
CA THR A 836 -39.48 12.34 -15.10
C THR A 836 -38.99 10.90 -15.29
N GLN A 837 -37.82 10.55 -14.75
CA GLN A 837 -37.24 9.21 -14.74
C GLN A 837 -37.53 8.43 -13.44
N PHE A 838 -38.24 9.04 -12.49
CA PHE A 838 -38.61 8.39 -11.25
C PHE A 838 -39.41 7.10 -11.49
N ILE A 839 -39.00 6.02 -10.83
CA ILE A 839 -39.72 4.75 -10.83
C ILE A 839 -40.20 4.41 -9.42
N VAL A 840 -41.37 3.78 -9.35
CA VAL A 840 -41.86 3.24 -8.07
C VAL A 840 -41.26 1.86 -7.90
N SER A 841 -40.36 1.68 -6.94
CA SER A 841 -39.89 0.35 -6.55
C SER A 841 -41.08 -0.54 -6.14
N GLU A 842 -41.21 -1.70 -6.80
CA GLU A 842 -42.23 -2.71 -6.48
C GLU A 842 -41.76 -3.69 -5.39
N VAL A 843 -40.49 -3.61 -4.97
CA VAL A 843 -39.91 -4.44 -3.92
C VAL A 843 -40.36 -3.91 -2.55
N LEU A 844 -41.42 -4.52 -1.99
CA LEU A 844 -41.96 -4.20 -0.67
C LEU A 844 -41.55 -5.31 0.32
N ILE A 845 -40.65 -4.99 1.26
CA ILE A 845 -40.33 -5.66 2.55
C ILE A 845 -40.41 -7.21 2.58
N ALA A 846 -39.28 -7.86 2.85
CA ALA A 846 -39.26 -9.22 3.40
C ALA A 846 -39.96 -9.22 4.77
N SER A 847 -41.24 -9.60 4.80
CA SER A 847 -41.99 -9.69 6.04
C SER A 847 -41.43 -10.77 6.96
N ASP A 848 -41.47 -10.53 8.27
CA ASP A 848 -41.01 -11.42 9.36
C ASP A 848 -41.51 -12.89 9.33
N GLU A 849 -42.48 -13.24 8.46
CA GLU A 849 -42.96 -14.62 8.28
C GLU A 849 -42.14 -15.47 7.28
N ASP A 850 -41.23 -14.87 6.50
CA ASP A 850 -40.36 -15.59 5.54
C ASP A 850 -38.97 -15.97 6.10
N ARG A 851 -38.70 -15.76 7.40
CA ARG A 851 -37.45 -16.20 8.09
C ARG A 851 -37.26 -17.74 8.21
N ASN A 852 -37.89 -18.55 7.35
CA ASN A 852 -37.72 -20.01 7.38
C ASN A 852 -37.66 -20.66 5.99
N ILE A 853 -37.47 -19.87 4.94
CA ILE A 853 -36.99 -20.32 3.65
C ILE A 853 -36.01 -19.24 3.22
N ASP A 854 -34.70 -19.44 3.41
CA ASP A 854 -33.68 -18.45 3.02
C ASP A 854 -33.90 -18.02 1.56
N PRO A 855 -34.38 -16.78 1.31
CA PRO A 855 -34.08 -16.14 0.05
C PRO A 855 -32.66 -15.60 0.24
N VAL A 856 -31.68 -16.28 -0.33
CA VAL A 856 -30.30 -15.80 -0.33
C VAL A 856 -30.33 -14.35 -0.82
N SER A 857 -30.05 -13.42 0.08
CA SER A 857 -29.99 -12.00 -0.22
C SER A 857 -28.82 -11.77 -1.17
N VAL A 858 -28.96 -10.89 -2.15
CA VAL A 858 -27.83 -10.42 -2.96
C VAL A 858 -26.73 -9.82 -2.06
N LYS A 859 -27.13 -9.29 -0.87
CA LYS A 859 -26.25 -8.82 0.22
C LYS A 859 -25.41 -9.94 0.87
N ASP A 860 -25.85 -11.21 0.80
CA ASP A 860 -25.10 -12.38 1.32
C ASP A 860 -24.30 -13.12 0.24
N GLN A 861 -24.58 -12.87 -1.04
CA GLN A 861 -23.84 -13.48 -2.16
C GLN A 861 -22.54 -12.74 -2.50
N ARG A 862 -22.43 -11.47 -2.09
CA ARG A 862 -21.27 -10.61 -2.37
C ARG A 862 -20.38 -10.36 -1.15
N ARG A 863 -20.85 -10.63 0.07
CA ARG A 863 -20.06 -10.60 1.32
C ARG A 863 -19.28 -11.90 1.59
N GLY A 864 -19.24 -12.84 0.65
CA GLY A 864 -18.80 -14.23 0.89
C GLY A 864 -17.73 -14.70 -0.06
#